data_AF-A0A5C9BFS7-F1
#
_entry.id   AF-A0A5C9BFS7-F1
#
_cell.length_a   1.000
_cell.length_b   1.000
_cell.length_c   1.000
_cell.angle_alpha   90.00
_cell.angle_beta   90.00
_cell.angle_gamma   90.00
#
_symmetry.space_group_name_H-M   'P 1'
#
loop_
_entity.id
_entity.type
_entity.pdbx_description
1 polymer ?
#
loop_
_entity_poly.entity_id
_entity_poly.type
_entity_poly.pdbx_seq_one_letter_code
_entity_poly.pdbx_strand_id
1 'polypeptide(L)'
;GGPAAAAHAALQAALAHHRAGRLPQAEALYRQILQTDPDHPDALHYLGTIASATGRQRDAAELIEGAIRIRPSRAMHYNLGNALKAMGDPDGAERSYRAALALDPGYAEAHVNLGNVLQAQGKLEEAIGHYRRALQLKPDLADAHVNLGNALNELGKLDEAVSCFQKALSLKPGFTQALSSLLYLYAFTRLIPPEQECALAANWEQIALNESERAIAHQRFSGQPDLPPRAGRKLKVGIVSAELGQHAVAEFLEPLLEQIDRNRFHVTLYPTAARTEPRAARFRELADAYTSLVGVPDKEAGDLIRSDSIDVLVDTTGHMKGCRLGIFARRSAPVQCHYIGYHGTTGLTEMDWFIADDVLLPPACDAHFREGIWRLPRLWIAYRGDASLPASNWRPNPGGTIWLGSFNNLTKVTGETLALWAKVMNALPGSRLLLKDIKTADPSVRQRIAAELFRHGIAGGRVEFAAWVSGWQQHMALYDRLDIALDAIPLNSGTTAFDALWMGVPLVALEGNWMGGRMTCSMLTALGKPEWIAKNEAEYVAIVAALARDVEKRKLLRALCDAQGLAKALEDAFETMFARWTEKQNVRTPSTARRNIVFVGDSITRGTYNSARETYTSFADRALSSLPETYPAYTWHVYNEGVNSSCTRDWVQWADSKVIAHRPTDVVICLGINDAADDSFTYHVPPAEFQNNLQAIISKIRAHNRATRIILINIPLIHPAKQTLGRTDPYRTQYRRVICSVAEATGCGMVDAFAKMEQLSDQADFDPYYFSDDGIHLSDASHVLIHQKLLPLFDGGS
;
A
#
# COMPACT_ATOMS: atom_id res chain seq x y z
N GLY A 1 19.65 49.09 41.17
CA GLY A 1 19.17 48.31 40.01
C GLY A 1 18.10 49.13 39.32
N GLY A 2 18.37 49.59 38.10
CA GLY A 2 17.43 50.44 37.35
C GLY A 2 16.37 49.64 36.57
N PRO A 3 15.38 50.32 35.97
CA PRO A 3 14.29 49.71 35.21
C PRO A 3 14.76 48.74 34.11
N ALA A 4 15.85 49.07 33.42
CA ALA A 4 16.43 48.24 32.37
C ALA A 4 16.97 46.88 32.87
N ALA A 5 17.52 46.83 34.09
CA ALA A 5 18.02 45.59 34.68
C ALA A 5 16.86 44.66 35.10
N ALA A 6 15.75 45.24 35.56
CA ALA A 6 14.54 44.49 35.88
C ALA A 6 13.86 43.92 34.63
N ALA A 7 13.76 44.72 33.55
CA ALA A 7 13.23 44.26 32.26
C ALA A 7 14.09 43.14 31.65
N HIS A 8 15.42 43.25 31.72
CA HIS A 8 16.32 42.20 31.26
C HIS A 8 16.15 40.90 32.06
N ALA A 9 16.06 40.97 33.39
CA ALA A 9 15.83 39.79 34.23
C ALA A 9 14.47 39.13 33.93
N ALA A 10 13.40 39.92 33.75
CA ALA A 10 12.09 39.42 33.35
C ALA A 10 12.13 38.72 31.99
N LEU A 11 12.86 39.28 31.01
CA LEU A 11 13.04 38.68 29.70
C LEU A 11 13.77 37.33 29.77
N GLN A 12 14.84 37.23 30.58
CA GLN A 12 15.55 35.96 30.77
C GLN A 12 14.66 34.89 31.43
N ALA A 13 13.85 35.28 32.41
CA ALA A 13 12.88 34.38 33.03
C ALA A 13 11.83 33.91 32.01
N ALA A 14 11.27 34.83 31.21
CA ALA A 14 10.31 34.51 30.16
C ALA A 14 10.88 33.51 29.14
N LEU A 15 12.12 33.74 28.68
CA LEU A 15 12.83 32.85 27.79
C LEU A 15 13.09 31.46 28.39
N ALA A 16 13.41 31.39 29.69
CA ALA A 16 13.59 30.11 30.38
C ALA A 16 12.28 29.31 30.45
N HIS A 17 11.16 29.97 30.73
CA HIS A 17 9.83 29.35 30.66
C HIS A 17 9.50 28.89 29.23
N HIS A 18 9.77 29.73 28.23
CA HIS A 18 9.53 29.43 26.82
C HIS A 18 10.30 28.19 26.37
N ARG A 19 11.62 28.16 26.63
CA ARG A 19 12.50 27.03 26.27
C ARG A 19 12.09 25.73 26.97
N ALA A 20 11.49 25.82 28.15
CA ALA A 20 10.99 24.68 28.90
C ALA A 20 9.55 24.28 28.55
N GLY A 21 8.94 24.86 27.51
CA GLY A 21 7.58 24.54 27.08
C GLY A 21 6.47 25.07 28.02
N ARG A 22 6.83 25.86 29.04
CA ARG A 22 5.89 26.49 29.98
C ARG A 22 5.31 27.76 29.35
N LEU A 23 4.58 27.59 28.25
CA LEU A 23 4.09 28.69 27.40
C LEU A 23 3.16 29.67 28.16
N PRO A 24 2.23 29.24 29.02
CA PRO A 24 1.38 30.18 29.77
C PRO A 24 2.17 31.10 30.70
N GLN A 25 3.20 30.56 31.36
CA GLN A 25 4.08 31.34 32.24
C GLN A 25 4.98 32.28 31.44
N ALA A 26 5.48 31.85 30.27
CA ALA A 26 6.26 32.69 29.38
C ALA A 26 5.40 33.85 28.83
N GLU A 27 4.19 33.55 28.37
CA GLU A 27 3.23 34.55 27.86
C GLU A 27 2.89 35.62 28.90
N ALA A 28 2.64 35.21 30.16
CA ALA A 28 2.39 36.15 31.24
C ALA A 28 3.55 37.13 31.45
N LEU A 29 4.79 36.62 31.42
CA LEU A 29 5.99 37.45 31.59
C LEU A 29 6.24 38.37 30.38
N TYR A 30 6.03 37.89 29.14
CA TYR A 30 6.14 38.76 27.96
C TYR A 30 5.10 39.89 27.99
N ARG A 31 3.85 39.60 28.37
CA ARG A 31 2.82 40.64 28.53
C ARG A 31 3.17 41.64 29.63
N GLN A 32 3.77 41.18 30.73
CA GLN A 32 4.25 42.07 31.80
C GLN A 32 5.36 43.01 31.30
N ILE A 33 6.30 42.51 30.49
CA ILE A 33 7.32 43.35 29.86
C ILE A 33 6.66 44.42 28.98
N LEU A 34 5.68 44.03 28.15
CA LEU A 34 4.96 44.94 27.26
C LEU A 34 4.07 45.96 27.99
N GLN A 35 3.66 45.70 29.23
CA GLN A 35 3.00 46.70 30.07
C GLN A 35 3.94 47.83 30.48
N THR A 36 5.23 47.52 30.67
CA THR A 36 6.25 48.50 31.05
C THR A 36 6.98 49.13 29.86
N ASP A 37 7.10 48.38 28.77
CA ASP A 37 7.77 48.78 27.52
C ASP A 37 6.98 48.19 26.33
N PRO A 38 5.94 48.89 25.84
CA PRO A 38 5.07 48.41 24.76
C PRO A 38 5.82 48.11 23.46
N ASP A 39 6.96 48.76 23.23
CA ASP A 39 7.77 48.63 22.02
C ASP A 39 8.98 47.67 22.22
N HIS A 40 8.93 46.80 23.23
CA HIS A 40 10.02 45.84 23.47
C HIS A 40 10.05 44.75 22.37
N PRO A 41 11.07 44.73 21.48
CA PRO A 41 11.04 43.90 20.26
C PRO A 41 11.06 42.40 20.54
N ASP A 42 11.84 41.93 21.52
CA ASP A 42 11.90 40.50 21.83
C ASP A 42 10.61 40.00 22.49
N ALA A 43 10.00 40.78 23.39
CA ALA A 43 8.74 40.42 24.03
C ALA A 43 7.60 40.35 23.00
N LEU A 44 7.52 41.30 22.06
CA LEU A 44 6.60 41.24 20.92
C LEU A 44 6.84 39.99 20.05
N HIS A 45 8.10 39.73 19.66
CA HIS A 45 8.45 38.58 18.83
C HIS A 45 8.09 37.26 19.48
N TYR A 46 8.51 37.02 20.73
CA TYR A 46 8.26 35.76 21.42
C TYR A 46 6.81 35.59 21.86
N LEU A 47 6.08 36.67 22.14
CA LEU A 47 4.62 36.60 22.31
C LEU A 47 3.95 36.20 21.00
N GLY A 48 4.42 36.74 19.86
CA GLY A 48 3.98 36.35 18.54
C GLY A 48 4.28 34.88 18.21
N THR A 49 5.43 34.33 18.61
CA THR A 49 5.70 32.89 18.42
C THR A 49 4.82 32.01 19.29
N ILE A 50 4.47 32.42 20.51
CA ILE A 50 3.47 31.72 21.34
C ILE A 50 2.09 31.79 20.71
N ALA A 51 1.69 32.96 20.19
CA ALA A 51 0.43 33.11 19.47
C ALA A 51 0.36 32.16 18.28
N SER A 52 1.44 32.05 17.49
CA SER A 52 1.53 31.11 16.37
C SER A 52 1.42 29.66 16.82
N ALA A 53 2.14 29.28 17.89
CA ALA A 53 2.09 27.93 18.47
C ALA A 53 0.70 27.56 19.04
N THR A 54 -0.10 28.56 19.42
CA THR A 54 -1.47 28.39 19.93
C THR A 54 -2.54 28.59 18.85
N GLY A 55 -2.14 28.65 17.57
CA GLY A 55 -3.07 28.75 16.43
C GLY A 55 -3.59 30.16 16.14
N ARG A 56 -3.20 31.18 16.92
CA ARG A 56 -3.60 32.58 16.76
C ARG A 56 -2.69 33.27 15.74
N GLN A 57 -2.81 32.86 14.47
CA GLN A 57 -1.87 33.28 13.42
C GLN A 57 -1.96 34.77 13.08
N ARG A 58 -3.14 35.38 13.19
CA ARG A 58 -3.31 36.84 12.99
C ARG A 58 -2.59 37.63 14.08
N ASP A 59 -2.86 37.33 15.36
CA ASP A 59 -2.14 37.93 16.50
C ASP A 59 -0.63 37.75 16.35
N ALA A 60 -0.20 36.55 15.93
CA ALA A 60 1.21 36.26 15.70
C ALA A 60 1.83 37.19 14.66
N ALA A 61 1.18 37.34 13.50
CA ALA A 61 1.66 38.22 12.44
C ALA A 61 1.74 39.68 12.92
N GLU A 62 0.70 40.20 13.56
CA GLU A 62 0.65 41.59 14.05
C GLU A 62 1.76 41.89 15.08
N LEU A 63 1.94 40.98 16.05
CA LEU A 63 2.99 41.10 17.08
C LEU A 63 4.40 41.05 16.47
N ILE A 64 4.64 40.12 15.54
CA ILE A 64 5.96 39.97 14.91
C ILE A 64 6.25 41.14 13.96
N GLU A 65 5.26 41.65 13.22
CA GLU A 65 5.40 42.87 12.42
C GLU A 65 5.73 44.08 13.30
N GLY A 66 5.10 44.19 14.47
CA GLY A 66 5.46 45.18 15.50
C GLY A 66 6.93 45.09 15.88
N ALA A 67 7.41 43.90 16.23
CA ALA A 67 8.81 43.68 16.56
C ALA A 67 9.77 44.06 15.41
N ILE A 68 9.42 43.72 14.16
CA ILE A 68 10.22 44.02 12.96
C ILE A 68 10.34 45.53 12.73
N ARG A 69 9.26 46.31 12.94
CA ARG A 69 9.29 47.78 12.80
C ARG A 69 10.30 48.43 13.75
N ILE A 70 10.51 47.84 14.92
CA ILE A 70 11.42 48.34 15.95
C ILE A 70 12.85 47.88 15.68
N ARG A 71 13.03 46.56 15.47
CA ARG A 71 14.34 45.96 15.22
C ARG A 71 14.20 44.72 14.33
N PRO A 72 14.46 44.82 13.01
CA PRO A 72 14.37 43.67 12.13
C PRO A 72 15.44 42.62 12.46
N SER A 73 15.07 41.35 12.35
CA SER A 73 15.99 40.22 12.47
C SER A 73 15.59 39.05 11.59
N ARG A 74 16.55 38.21 11.21
CA ARG A 74 16.28 37.01 10.40
C ARG A 74 15.21 36.10 11.01
N ALA A 75 15.20 35.96 12.34
CA ALA A 75 14.29 35.08 13.06
C ALA A 75 12.86 35.65 13.10
N MET A 76 12.71 36.98 13.21
CA MET A 76 11.41 37.63 13.16
C MET A 76 10.79 37.52 11.77
N HIS A 77 11.55 37.84 10.71
CA HIS A 77 11.06 37.67 9.34
C HIS A 77 10.70 36.21 9.00
N TYR A 78 11.52 35.25 9.44
CA TYR A 78 11.20 33.83 9.27
C TYR A 78 9.91 33.43 9.99
N ASN A 79 9.72 33.86 11.25
CA ASN A 79 8.52 33.53 12.02
C ASN A 79 7.27 34.25 11.48
N LEU A 80 7.39 35.49 10.98
CA LEU A 80 6.33 36.18 10.27
C LEU A 80 5.93 35.40 9.01
N GLY A 81 6.90 34.93 8.24
CA GLY A 81 6.65 34.08 7.07
C GLY A 81 5.88 32.81 7.41
N ASN A 82 6.20 32.17 8.55
CA ASN A 82 5.47 30.99 9.03
C ASN A 82 4.01 31.32 9.38
N ALA A 83 3.78 32.44 10.07
CA ALA A 83 2.44 32.89 10.45
C ALA A 83 1.59 33.25 9.20
N LEU A 84 2.16 34.01 8.26
CA LEU A 84 1.49 34.38 7.00
C LEU A 84 1.14 33.15 6.15
N LYS A 85 2.06 32.19 6.05
CA LYS A 85 1.79 30.91 5.38
C LYS A 85 0.61 30.18 6.04
N ALA A 86 0.56 30.12 7.38
CA ALA A 86 -0.53 29.48 8.11
C ALA A 86 -1.87 30.22 7.97
N MET A 87 -1.86 31.53 7.69
CA MET A 87 -3.05 32.32 7.34
C MET A 87 -3.51 32.15 5.89
N GLY A 88 -2.75 31.45 5.05
CA GLY A 88 -3.05 31.34 3.62
C GLY A 88 -2.64 32.56 2.80
N ASP A 89 -1.67 33.36 3.27
CA ASP A 89 -1.03 34.45 2.51
C ASP A 89 0.36 34.00 2.00
N PRO A 90 0.42 33.30 0.85
CA PRO A 90 1.69 32.82 0.29
C PRO A 90 2.59 33.97 -0.16
N ASP A 91 2.04 35.10 -0.63
CA ASP A 91 2.83 36.21 -1.14
C ASP A 91 3.50 36.98 0.00
N GLY A 92 2.79 37.19 1.12
CA GLY A 92 3.36 37.72 2.35
C GLY A 92 4.43 36.80 2.94
N ALA A 93 4.18 35.49 2.93
CA ALA A 93 5.15 34.50 3.38
C ALA A 93 6.43 34.54 2.53
N GLU A 94 6.31 34.58 1.20
CA GLU A 94 7.43 34.70 0.26
C GLU A 94 8.28 35.93 0.58
N ARG A 95 7.66 37.11 0.69
CA ARG A 95 8.37 38.37 1.02
C ARG A 95 9.13 38.26 2.34
N SER A 96 8.50 37.67 3.34
CA SER A 96 9.09 37.52 4.68
C SER A 96 10.28 36.57 4.69
N TYR A 97 10.20 35.42 4.01
CA TYR A 97 11.35 34.52 3.91
C TYR A 97 12.51 35.12 3.11
N ARG A 98 12.21 35.84 2.02
CA ARG A 98 13.25 36.56 1.27
C ARG A 98 13.94 37.63 2.13
N ALA A 99 13.20 38.36 2.96
CA ALA A 99 13.77 39.31 3.92
C ALA A 99 14.65 38.62 4.97
N ALA A 100 14.24 37.45 5.47
CA ALA A 100 15.07 36.65 6.38
C ALA A 100 16.39 36.22 5.72
N LEU A 101 16.34 35.80 4.45
CA LEU A 101 17.52 35.38 3.68
C LEU A 101 18.42 36.55 3.25
N ALA A 102 17.86 37.76 3.10
CA ALA A 102 18.66 38.96 2.87
C ALA A 102 19.51 39.34 4.10
N LEU A 103 19.00 39.06 5.30
CA LEU A 103 19.73 39.26 6.56
C LEU A 103 20.71 38.12 6.86
N ASP A 104 20.37 36.89 6.46
CA ASP A 104 21.23 35.70 6.63
C ASP A 104 21.05 34.71 5.46
N PRO A 105 21.91 34.79 4.43
CA PRO A 105 21.90 33.85 3.30
C PRO A 105 22.23 32.40 3.66
N GLY A 106 22.69 32.14 4.90
CA GLY A 106 22.99 30.81 5.41
C GLY A 106 21.81 30.13 6.14
N TYR A 107 20.64 30.77 6.19
CA TYR A 107 19.51 30.25 6.95
C TYR A 107 18.77 29.13 6.18
N ALA A 108 19.25 27.89 6.33
CA ALA A 108 18.75 26.72 5.62
C ALA A 108 17.23 26.50 5.77
N GLU A 109 16.67 26.67 6.96
CA GLU A 109 15.23 26.53 7.21
C GLU A 109 14.38 27.55 6.44
N ALA A 110 14.88 28.78 6.30
CA ALA A 110 14.21 29.80 5.49
C ALA A 110 14.25 29.46 4.00
N HIS A 111 15.34 28.85 3.51
CA HIS A 111 15.38 28.32 2.14
C HIS A 111 14.36 27.19 1.93
N VAL A 112 14.22 26.24 2.87
CA VAL A 112 13.20 25.18 2.78
C VAL A 112 11.79 25.77 2.75
N ASN A 113 11.47 26.71 3.64
CA ASN A 113 10.12 27.28 3.70
C ASN A 113 9.80 28.20 2.52
N LEU A 114 10.78 28.93 1.99
CA LEU A 114 10.63 29.67 0.75
C LEU A 114 10.38 28.71 -0.43
N GLY A 115 11.15 27.63 -0.53
CA GLY A 115 10.92 26.58 -1.54
C GLY A 115 9.50 26.01 -1.47
N ASN A 116 8.99 25.73 -0.27
CA ASN A 116 7.63 25.23 -0.07
C ASN A 116 6.55 26.20 -0.58
N VAL A 117 6.73 27.50 -0.33
CA VAL A 117 5.79 28.54 -0.82
C VAL A 117 5.85 28.66 -2.33
N LEU A 118 7.06 28.70 -2.90
CA LEU A 118 7.26 28.79 -4.35
C LEU A 118 6.69 27.58 -5.09
N GLN A 119 6.86 26.38 -4.54
CA GLN A 119 6.27 25.15 -5.08
C GLN A 119 4.74 25.24 -5.06
N ALA A 120 4.13 25.71 -3.96
CA ALA A 120 2.68 25.91 -3.88
C ALA A 120 2.15 26.95 -4.88
N GLN A 121 2.97 27.93 -5.26
CA GLN A 121 2.69 28.92 -6.32
C GLN A 121 2.99 28.40 -7.74
N GLY A 122 3.52 27.16 -7.90
CA GLY A 122 3.89 26.58 -9.19
C GLY A 122 5.25 27.03 -9.75
N LYS A 123 6.06 27.78 -8.99
CA LYS A 123 7.41 28.23 -9.35
C LYS A 123 8.44 27.12 -9.06
N LEU A 124 8.31 25.98 -9.73
CA LEU A 124 9.02 24.74 -9.41
C LEU A 124 10.55 24.84 -9.47
N GLU A 125 11.10 25.45 -10.52
CA GLU A 125 12.55 25.59 -10.71
C GLU A 125 13.19 26.43 -9.61
N GLU A 126 12.53 27.52 -9.21
CA GLU A 126 13.00 28.38 -8.12
C GLU A 126 12.94 27.65 -6.78
N ALA A 127 11.85 26.89 -6.55
CA ALA A 127 11.71 26.04 -5.37
C ALA A 127 12.86 25.00 -5.28
N ILE A 128 13.14 24.30 -6.38
CA ILE A 128 14.26 23.34 -6.48
C ILE A 128 15.60 24.02 -6.15
N GLY A 129 15.84 25.22 -6.67
CA GLY A 129 17.04 26.00 -6.37
C GLY A 129 17.20 26.26 -4.87
N HIS A 130 16.13 26.67 -4.19
CA HIS A 130 16.14 26.89 -2.75
C HIS A 130 16.30 25.61 -1.92
N TYR A 131 15.66 24.50 -2.30
CA TYR A 131 15.88 23.22 -1.61
C TYR A 131 17.33 22.74 -1.75
N ARG A 132 17.91 22.82 -2.95
CA ARG A 132 19.32 22.49 -3.18
C ARG A 132 20.25 23.38 -2.36
N ARG A 133 19.94 24.68 -2.24
CA ARG A 133 20.70 25.59 -1.39
C ARG A 133 20.61 25.23 0.09
N ALA A 134 19.41 24.88 0.59
CA ALA A 134 19.25 24.39 1.96
C ALA A 134 20.09 23.14 2.22
N LEU A 135 20.11 22.20 1.28
CA LEU A 135 20.88 20.95 1.37
C LEU A 135 22.40 21.16 1.24
N GLN A 136 22.85 22.20 0.52
CA GLN A 136 24.27 22.60 0.53
C GLN A 136 24.70 23.14 1.91
N LEU A 137 23.81 23.86 2.59
CA LEU A 137 24.07 24.43 3.91
C LEU A 137 23.95 23.37 5.02
N LYS A 138 22.97 22.48 4.91
CA LYS A 138 22.69 21.38 5.86
C LYS A 138 22.28 20.10 5.10
N PRO A 139 23.23 19.20 4.79
CA PRO A 139 22.97 18.02 3.97
C PRO A 139 22.07 16.95 4.60
N ASP A 140 21.89 16.99 5.93
CA ASP A 140 21.17 16.03 6.76
C ASP A 140 19.68 16.39 6.97
N LEU A 141 19.18 17.45 6.33
CA LEU A 141 17.76 17.83 6.38
C LEU A 141 16.90 16.85 5.56
N ALA A 142 16.43 15.78 6.21
CA ALA A 142 15.57 14.78 5.58
C ALA A 142 14.29 15.37 4.95
N ASP A 143 13.65 16.34 5.62
CA ASP A 143 12.47 17.03 5.08
C ASP A 143 12.78 17.82 3.79
N ALA A 144 13.97 18.41 3.69
CA ALA A 144 14.39 19.14 2.50
C ALA A 144 14.63 18.19 1.31
N HIS A 145 15.14 16.98 1.55
CA HIS A 145 15.22 15.93 0.52
C HIS A 145 13.83 15.51 0.03
N VAL A 146 12.85 15.30 0.93
CA VAL A 146 11.47 14.98 0.52
C VAL A 146 10.85 16.11 -0.30
N ASN A 147 11.00 17.36 0.13
CA ASN A 147 10.43 18.51 -0.60
C ASN A 147 11.09 18.68 -1.97
N LEU A 148 12.42 18.51 -2.06
CA LEU A 148 13.14 18.48 -3.34
C LEU A 148 12.64 17.34 -4.23
N GLY A 149 12.50 16.12 -3.70
CA GLY A 149 12.00 14.97 -4.44
C GLY A 149 10.59 15.19 -4.99
N ASN A 150 9.70 15.79 -4.20
CA ASN A 150 8.34 16.14 -4.65
C ASN A 150 8.36 17.17 -5.78
N ALA A 151 9.14 18.24 -5.67
CA ALA A 151 9.25 19.24 -6.73
C ALA A 151 9.89 18.69 -8.01
N LEU A 152 10.89 17.81 -7.89
CA LEU A 152 11.50 17.10 -9.02
C LEU A 152 10.51 16.15 -9.70
N ASN A 153 9.69 15.43 -8.92
CA ASN A 153 8.62 14.59 -9.45
C ASN A 153 7.59 15.40 -10.24
N GLU A 154 7.14 16.54 -9.69
CA GLU A 154 6.21 17.45 -10.40
C GLU A 154 6.80 17.99 -11.72
N LEU A 155 8.11 18.17 -11.78
CA LEU A 155 8.84 18.58 -12.99
C LEU A 155 9.14 17.40 -13.95
N GLY A 156 8.89 16.15 -13.54
CA GLY A 156 9.15 14.93 -14.33
C GLY A 156 10.59 14.43 -14.26
N LYS A 157 11.39 14.86 -13.28
CA LYS A 157 12.77 14.41 -13.04
C LYS A 157 12.79 13.24 -12.07
N LEU A 158 12.29 12.10 -12.54
CA LEU A 158 11.91 10.96 -11.71
C LEU A 158 13.10 10.31 -11.00
N ASP A 159 14.23 10.10 -11.68
CA ASP A 159 15.42 9.46 -11.07
C ASP A 159 16.04 10.32 -9.95
N GLU A 160 16.09 11.64 -10.17
CA GLU A 160 16.54 12.58 -9.14
C GLU A 160 15.57 12.57 -7.94
N ALA A 161 14.25 12.46 -8.19
CA ALA A 161 13.24 12.37 -7.14
C ALA A 161 13.38 11.08 -6.31
N VAL A 162 13.56 9.92 -6.95
CA VAL A 162 13.84 8.63 -6.28
C VAL A 162 15.06 8.77 -5.38
N SER A 163 16.16 9.32 -5.91
CA SER A 163 17.40 9.51 -5.17
C SER A 163 17.20 10.37 -3.91
N CYS A 164 16.38 11.43 -4.02
CA CYS A 164 16.05 12.29 -2.88
C CYS A 164 15.24 11.53 -1.81
N PHE A 165 14.22 10.77 -2.19
CA PHE A 165 13.41 10.01 -1.22
C PHE A 165 14.24 8.91 -0.53
N GLN A 166 15.07 8.19 -1.29
CA GLN A 166 15.99 7.20 -0.73
C GLN A 166 16.99 7.86 0.24
N LYS A 167 17.49 9.05 -0.09
CA LYS A 167 18.37 9.80 0.81
C LYS A 167 17.65 10.22 2.09
N ALA A 168 16.41 10.71 1.99
CA ALA A 168 15.59 11.04 3.15
C ALA A 168 15.37 9.83 4.08
N LEU A 169 15.08 8.66 3.50
CA LEU A 169 14.93 7.40 4.26
C LEU A 169 16.25 6.94 4.89
N SER A 170 17.39 7.14 4.22
CA SER A 170 18.70 6.82 4.82
C SER A 170 19.04 7.70 6.02
N LEU A 171 18.60 8.98 6.01
CA LEU A 171 18.82 9.94 7.10
C LEU A 171 17.81 9.72 8.23
N LYS A 172 16.58 9.35 7.89
CA LYS A 172 15.48 9.12 8.82
C LYS A 172 14.72 7.85 8.42
N PRO A 173 15.13 6.65 8.88
CA PRO A 173 14.47 5.39 8.53
C PRO A 173 12.99 5.34 8.91
N GLY A 174 12.60 6.06 9.97
CA GLY A 174 11.21 6.23 10.43
C GLY A 174 10.33 7.16 9.58
N PHE A 175 10.77 7.60 8.39
CA PHE A 175 10.09 8.67 7.65
C PHE A 175 9.02 8.14 6.69
N THR A 176 7.84 7.81 7.23
CA THR A 176 6.68 7.28 6.48
C THR A 176 6.27 8.15 5.29
N GLN A 177 6.38 9.48 5.38
CA GLN A 177 6.09 10.38 4.26
C GLN A 177 7.06 10.20 3.09
N ALA A 178 8.36 10.02 3.37
CA ALA A 178 9.36 9.76 2.33
C ALA A 178 9.11 8.40 1.66
N LEU A 179 8.79 7.37 2.46
CA LEU A 179 8.46 6.05 1.94
C LEU A 179 7.19 6.07 1.07
N SER A 180 6.14 6.76 1.53
CA SER A 180 4.90 6.89 0.75
C SER A 180 5.14 7.64 -0.56
N SER A 181 5.95 8.70 -0.54
CA SER A 181 6.31 9.45 -1.76
C SER A 181 7.11 8.60 -2.74
N LEU A 182 7.99 7.72 -2.23
CA LEU A 182 8.75 6.77 -3.03
C LEU A 182 7.85 5.67 -3.63
N LEU A 183 6.97 5.07 -2.82
CA LEU A 183 5.99 4.08 -3.28
C LEU A 183 5.05 4.67 -4.33
N TYR A 184 4.55 5.88 -4.08
CA TYR A 184 3.80 6.65 -5.08
C TYR A 184 4.57 6.77 -6.39
N LEU A 185 5.85 7.13 -6.34
CA LEU A 185 6.63 7.27 -7.56
C LEU A 185 6.79 5.92 -8.29
N TYR A 186 7.07 4.83 -7.58
CA TYR A 186 7.21 3.50 -8.18
C TYR A 186 5.91 2.97 -8.78
N ALA A 187 4.79 3.18 -8.10
CA ALA A 187 3.46 2.84 -8.59
C ALA A 187 3.08 3.63 -9.85
N PHE A 188 3.71 4.77 -10.14
CA PHE A 188 3.37 5.60 -11.30
C PHE A 188 4.34 5.42 -12.47
N THR A 189 5.58 5.06 -12.18
CA THR A 189 6.68 5.04 -13.17
C THR A 189 7.13 3.64 -13.53
N ARG A 190 6.78 2.66 -12.70
CA ARG A 190 7.17 1.25 -12.84
C ARG A 190 8.69 1.02 -12.94
N LEU A 191 9.49 1.87 -12.27
CA LEU A 191 10.96 1.77 -12.24
C LEU A 191 11.50 0.50 -11.55
N ILE A 192 10.69 -0.15 -10.72
CA ILE A 192 10.99 -1.47 -10.11
C ILE A 192 9.86 -2.45 -10.47
N PRO A 193 10.02 -3.78 -10.36
CA PRO A 193 8.91 -4.72 -10.51
C PRO A 193 7.84 -4.60 -9.40
N PRO A 194 6.56 -4.95 -9.66
CA PRO A 194 5.49 -4.89 -8.66
C PRO A 194 5.76 -5.68 -7.38
N GLU A 195 6.45 -6.81 -7.47
CA GLU A 195 6.78 -7.66 -6.32
C GLU A 195 7.76 -6.96 -5.36
N GLN A 196 8.72 -6.22 -5.91
CA GLN A 196 9.65 -5.42 -5.12
C GLN A 196 8.96 -4.22 -4.47
N GLU A 197 8.02 -3.60 -5.19
CA GLU A 197 7.18 -2.55 -4.60
C GLU A 197 6.33 -3.10 -3.46
N CYS A 198 5.73 -4.28 -3.63
CA CYS A 198 4.93 -4.92 -2.60
C CYS A 198 5.75 -5.24 -1.35
N ALA A 199 6.97 -5.77 -1.53
CA ALA A 199 7.89 -6.00 -0.43
C ALA A 199 8.30 -4.69 0.28
N LEU A 200 8.50 -3.60 -0.46
CA LEU A 200 8.81 -2.30 0.10
C LEU A 200 7.61 -1.71 0.86
N ALA A 201 6.40 -1.81 0.31
CA ALA A 201 5.17 -1.34 0.95
C ALA A 201 4.88 -2.10 2.25
N ALA A 202 5.20 -3.40 2.31
CA ALA A 202 5.07 -4.20 3.53
C ALA A 202 5.90 -3.67 4.72
N ASN A 203 6.98 -2.90 4.45
CA ASN A 203 7.78 -2.28 5.50
C ASN A 203 7.14 -1.00 6.06
N TRP A 204 6.14 -0.43 5.39
CA TRP A 204 5.51 0.82 5.80
C TRP A 204 4.91 0.72 7.21
N GLU A 205 4.22 -0.38 7.50
CA GLU A 205 3.61 -0.63 8.80
C GLU A 205 4.66 -0.71 9.93
N GLN A 206 5.82 -1.30 9.66
CA GLN A 206 6.90 -1.42 10.64
C GLN A 206 7.55 -0.08 10.97
N ILE A 207 7.55 0.85 10.01
CA ILE A 207 8.05 2.22 10.16
C ILE A 207 7.03 3.08 10.90
N ALA A 208 5.74 2.87 10.64
CA ALA A 208 4.66 3.68 11.19
C ALA A 208 4.25 3.28 12.62
N LEU A 209 4.35 2.00 12.97
CA LEU A 209 3.88 1.42 14.24
C LEU A 209 4.98 0.63 14.93
N ASN A 210 5.03 0.73 16.25
CA ASN A 210 5.87 -0.19 17.04
C ASN A 210 5.24 -1.58 17.14
N GLU A 211 6.01 -2.56 17.64
CA GLU A 211 5.57 -3.96 17.74
C GLU A 211 4.32 -4.15 18.59
N SER A 212 4.22 -3.44 19.73
CA SER A 212 3.05 -3.51 20.61
C SER A 212 1.79 -3.00 19.90
N GLU A 213 1.90 -1.89 19.17
CA GLU A 213 0.78 -1.33 18.41
C GLU A 213 0.28 -2.29 17.33
N ARG A 214 1.20 -2.96 16.62
CA ARG A 214 0.85 -3.98 15.61
C ARG A 214 0.21 -5.20 16.26
N ALA A 215 0.74 -5.70 17.37
CA ALA A 215 0.16 -6.83 18.09
C ALA A 215 -1.28 -6.52 18.57
N ILE A 216 -1.49 -5.31 19.08
CA ILE A 216 -2.80 -4.82 19.48
C ILE A 216 -3.76 -4.72 18.28
N ALA A 217 -3.28 -4.22 17.13
CA ALA A 217 -4.08 -4.12 15.91
C ALA A 217 -4.49 -5.51 15.40
N HIS A 218 -3.55 -6.46 15.37
CA HIS A 218 -3.78 -7.82 14.90
C HIS A 218 -4.79 -8.61 15.74
N GLN A 219 -4.75 -8.41 17.07
CA GLN A 219 -5.72 -9.02 17.99
C GLN A 219 -7.04 -8.25 18.02
N ARG A 220 -7.12 -7.07 17.40
CA ARG A 220 -8.32 -6.25 17.42
C ARG A 220 -9.47 -6.99 16.75
N PHE A 221 -10.64 -6.94 17.39
CA PHE A 221 -11.86 -7.62 16.96
C PHE A 221 -11.77 -9.14 16.87
N SER A 222 -10.64 -9.76 17.26
CA SER A 222 -10.53 -11.21 17.36
C SER A 222 -11.20 -11.70 18.64
N GLY A 223 -12.13 -12.65 18.53
CA GLY A 223 -12.78 -13.26 19.69
C GLY A 223 -13.71 -12.31 20.45
N GLN A 224 -14.24 -11.28 19.81
CA GLN A 224 -15.24 -10.38 20.37
C GLN A 224 -16.66 -10.80 19.92
N PRO A 225 -17.39 -11.62 20.71
CA PRO A 225 -18.76 -12.02 20.40
C PRO A 225 -19.78 -10.88 20.49
N ASP A 226 -19.39 -9.75 21.12
CA ASP A 226 -20.29 -8.65 21.47
C ASP A 226 -20.37 -7.53 20.42
N LEU A 227 -19.71 -7.67 19.26
CA LEU A 227 -20.01 -6.76 18.15
C LEU A 227 -21.44 -7.05 17.70
N PRO A 228 -22.37 -6.08 17.80
CA PRO A 228 -23.78 -6.35 17.61
C PRO A 228 -23.98 -6.90 16.19
N PRO A 229 -24.58 -8.10 16.04
CA PRO A 229 -24.84 -8.67 14.72
C PRO A 229 -25.63 -7.65 13.88
N ARG A 230 -25.46 -7.70 12.55
CA ARG A 230 -26.09 -6.76 11.60
C ARG A 230 -27.61 -6.60 11.81
N ALA A 231 -28.29 -7.57 12.43
CA ALA A 231 -29.66 -7.56 12.97
C ALA A 231 -30.56 -6.37 12.52
N GLY A 232 -30.84 -6.28 11.21
CA GLY A 232 -31.74 -5.28 10.63
C GLY A 232 -31.26 -3.81 10.67
N ARG A 233 -30.06 -3.50 11.18
CA ARG A 233 -29.51 -2.14 11.13
C ARG A 233 -28.79 -1.85 9.82
N LYS A 234 -28.66 -0.56 9.50
CA LYS A 234 -27.83 -0.09 8.37
C LYS A 234 -26.37 -0.49 8.56
N LEU A 235 -25.70 -0.85 7.47
CA LEU A 235 -24.25 -1.03 7.45
C LEU A 235 -23.58 0.34 7.49
N LYS A 236 -22.69 0.57 8.45
CA LYS A 236 -21.95 1.83 8.60
C LYS A 236 -20.67 1.79 7.78
N VAL A 237 -20.60 2.60 6.74
CA VAL A 237 -19.44 2.73 5.86
C VAL A 237 -18.75 4.06 6.17
N GLY A 238 -17.48 4.00 6.55
CA GLY A 238 -16.63 5.16 6.76
C GLY A 238 -15.71 5.37 5.57
N ILE A 239 -15.58 6.58 5.06
CA ILE A 239 -14.66 6.90 3.95
C ILE A 239 -13.62 7.92 4.42
N VAL A 240 -12.36 7.51 4.45
CA VAL A 240 -11.21 8.37 4.79
C VAL A 240 -10.56 8.85 3.51
N SER A 241 -10.50 10.17 3.31
CA SER A 241 -10.08 10.72 2.01
C SER A 241 -9.45 12.10 2.12
N ALA A 242 -8.33 12.31 1.40
CA ALA A 242 -7.72 13.63 1.17
C ALA A 242 -8.35 14.37 -0.03
N GLU A 243 -9.22 13.69 -0.77
CA GLU A 243 -9.69 14.09 -2.09
C GLU A 243 -11.09 14.69 -2.12
N LEU A 244 -11.77 14.85 -0.97
CA LEU A 244 -13.14 15.36 -0.87
C LEU A 244 -13.26 16.87 -1.22
N GLY A 245 -13.21 17.18 -2.51
CA GLY A 245 -13.32 18.53 -3.06
C GLY A 245 -12.86 18.60 -4.51
N GLN A 246 -12.14 19.64 -4.92
CA GLN A 246 -11.61 19.76 -6.29
C GLN A 246 -10.42 18.82 -6.48
N HIS A 247 -10.71 17.58 -6.87
CA HIS A 247 -9.75 16.52 -7.13
C HIS A 247 -10.32 15.48 -8.09
N ALA A 248 -9.46 14.74 -8.81
CA ALA A 248 -9.88 13.75 -9.79
C ALA A 248 -10.69 12.60 -9.16
N VAL A 249 -10.26 12.06 -8.01
CA VAL A 249 -11.01 11.02 -7.26
C VAL A 249 -12.43 11.48 -6.91
N ALA A 250 -12.62 12.74 -6.57
CA ALA A 250 -13.93 13.27 -6.24
C ALA A 250 -14.91 13.25 -7.42
N GLU A 251 -14.44 13.32 -8.67
CA GLU A 251 -15.28 13.19 -9.87
C GLU A 251 -15.98 11.82 -9.94
N PHE A 252 -15.38 10.79 -9.35
CA PHE A 252 -15.89 9.42 -9.32
C PHE A 252 -16.61 9.10 -8.01
N LEU A 253 -16.15 9.66 -6.89
CA LEU A 253 -16.74 9.39 -5.57
C LEU A 253 -18.09 10.13 -5.38
N GLU A 254 -18.21 11.36 -5.87
CA GLU A 254 -19.44 12.15 -5.75
C GLU A 254 -20.67 11.45 -6.38
N PRO A 255 -20.65 10.99 -7.64
CA PRO A 255 -21.80 10.29 -8.23
C PRO A 255 -22.08 8.94 -7.57
N LEU A 256 -21.07 8.27 -7.02
CA LEU A 256 -21.27 7.06 -6.24
C LEU A 256 -22.07 7.36 -4.97
N LEU A 257 -21.68 8.38 -4.21
CA LEU A 257 -22.33 8.74 -2.95
C LEU A 257 -23.79 9.16 -3.12
N GLU A 258 -24.14 9.78 -4.26
CA GLU A 258 -25.53 10.12 -4.60
C GLU A 258 -26.43 8.89 -4.80
N GLN A 259 -25.85 7.75 -5.16
CA GLN A 259 -26.61 6.55 -5.57
C GLN A 259 -26.70 5.48 -4.48
N ILE A 260 -25.88 5.57 -3.43
CA ILE A 260 -25.90 4.57 -2.35
C ILE A 260 -27.26 4.59 -1.63
N ASP A 261 -27.84 3.40 -1.43
CA ASP A 261 -29.12 3.21 -0.74
C ASP A 261 -29.00 3.54 0.76
N ARG A 262 -29.44 4.74 1.11
CA ARG A 262 -29.46 5.24 2.49
C ARG A 262 -30.42 4.47 3.40
N ASN A 263 -31.29 3.58 2.90
CA ASN A 263 -32.08 2.69 3.76
C ASN A 263 -31.27 1.49 4.25
N ARG A 264 -30.23 1.09 3.50
CA ARG A 264 -29.34 -0.03 3.82
C ARG A 264 -28.01 0.41 4.41
N PHE A 265 -27.54 1.61 4.07
CA PHE A 265 -26.22 2.11 4.44
C PHE A 265 -26.29 3.44 5.19
N HIS A 266 -25.38 3.62 6.14
CA HIS A 266 -25.07 4.89 6.76
C HIS A 266 -23.63 5.27 6.38
N VAL A 267 -23.43 6.44 5.78
CA VAL A 267 -22.14 6.87 5.26
C VAL A 267 -21.57 8.01 6.08
N THR A 268 -20.40 7.77 6.68
CA THR A 268 -19.60 8.79 7.37
C THR A 268 -18.39 9.18 6.53
N LEU A 269 -18.20 10.47 6.30
CA LEU A 269 -17.01 10.99 5.61
C LEU A 269 -15.99 11.55 6.61
N TYR A 270 -14.73 11.16 6.42
CA TYR A 270 -13.58 11.56 7.23
C TYR A 270 -12.54 12.28 6.36
N PRO A 271 -12.69 13.58 6.08
CA PRO A 271 -11.71 14.32 5.30
C PRO A 271 -10.38 14.46 6.05
N THR A 272 -9.27 14.26 5.34
CA THR A 272 -7.91 14.39 5.88
C THR A 272 -7.21 15.67 5.41
N ALA A 273 -7.85 16.42 4.51
CA ALA A 273 -7.41 17.71 4.00
C ALA A 273 -8.48 18.79 4.22
N ALA A 274 -8.04 20.00 4.59
CA ALA A 274 -8.94 21.14 4.77
C ALA A 274 -9.31 21.73 3.40
N ARG A 275 -10.48 21.36 2.90
CA ARG A 275 -11.06 21.83 1.64
C ARG A 275 -12.32 22.65 1.91
N THR A 276 -12.50 23.73 1.17
CA THR A 276 -13.57 24.73 1.43
C THR A 276 -14.32 25.15 0.17
N GLU A 277 -13.87 24.68 -0.99
CA GLU A 277 -14.50 24.91 -2.29
C GLU A 277 -15.92 24.31 -2.37
N PRO A 278 -16.78 24.78 -3.31
CA PRO A 278 -18.18 24.35 -3.39
C PRO A 278 -18.40 22.83 -3.45
N ARG A 279 -17.51 22.09 -4.14
CA ARG A 279 -17.60 20.63 -4.19
C ARG A 279 -17.36 19.97 -2.82
N ALA A 280 -16.47 20.53 -2.00
CA ALA A 280 -16.25 20.02 -0.64
C ALA A 280 -17.50 20.19 0.24
N ALA A 281 -18.27 21.27 0.05
CA ALA A 281 -19.56 21.46 0.71
C ALA A 281 -20.59 20.40 0.25
N ARG A 282 -20.64 20.08 -1.04
CA ARG A 282 -21.54 19.04 -1.57
C ARG A 282 -21.27 17.66 -0.96
N PHE A 283 -19.99 17.28 -0.76
CA PHE A 283 -19.67 16.02 -0.06
C PHE A 283 -20.24 15.97 1.36
N ARG A 284 -20.22 17.10 2.08
CA ARG A 284 -20.81 17.19 3.42
C ARG A 284 -22.32 16.98 3.40
N GLU A 285 -23.01 17.51 2.38
CA GLU A 285 -24.45 17.34 2.21
C GLU A 285 -24.85 15.90 1.83
N LEU A 286 -23.98 15.18 1.09
CA LEU A 286 -24.23 13.80 0.67
C LEU A 286 -24.01 12.76 1.78
N ALA A 287 -23.31 13.13 2.86
CA ALA A 287 -22.97 12.24 3.96
C ALA A 287 -24.05 12.21 5.05
N ASP A 288 -24.24 11.07 5.69
CA ASP A 288 -25.07 10.98 6.89
C ASP A 288 -24.34 11.58 8.12
N ALA A 289 -23.00 11.53 8.12
CA ALA A 289 -22.14 12.16 9.11
C ALA A 289 -20.81 12.64 8.49
N TYR A 290 -20.22 13.70 9.06
CA TYR A 290 -19.00 14.31 8.53
C TYR A 290 -18.07 14.73 9.67
N THR A 291 -16.91 14.08 9.79
CA THR A 291 -15.99 14.26 10.92
C THR A 291 -14.58 14.53 10.40
N SER A 292 -14.12 15.78 10.51
CA SER A 292 -12.79 16.15 10.00
C SER A 292 -11.66 15.56 10.83
N LEU A 293 -10.68 14.95 10.15
CA LEU A 293 -9.47 14.39 10.75
C LEU A 293 -8.23 15.27 10.52
N VAL A 294 -8.43 16.48 10.00
CA VAL A 294 -7.33 17.43 9.76
C VAL A 294 -6.70 17.82 11.09
N GLY A 295 -5.39 17.60 11.20
CA GLY A 295 -4.64 17.91 12.43
C GLY A 295 -4.83 16.92 13.58
N VAL A 296 -5.73 15.95 13.46
CA VAL A 296 -5.93 14.89 14.45
C VAL A 296 -4.87 13.80 14.25
N PRO A 297 -4.10 13.38 15.27
CA PRO A 297 -3.14 12.27 15.14
C PRO A 297 -3.79 10.93 14.74
N ASP A 298 -3.09 10.07 13.99
CA ASP A 298 -3.63 8.80 13.48
C ASP A 298 -4.21 7.88 14.55
N LYS A 299 -3.58 7.83 15.72
CA LYS A 299 -4.07 7.05 16.86
C LYS A 299 -5.44 7.57 17.33
N GLU A 300 -5.55 8.88 17.57
CA GLU A 300 -6.79 9.50 18.04
C GLU A 300 -7.90 9.42 16.98
N ALA A 301 -7.53 9.58 15.70
CA ALA A 301 -8.45 9.41 14.59
C ALA A 301 -8.98 7.96 14.51
N GLY A 302 -8.12 6.96 14.71
CA GLY A 302 -8.55 5.56 14.79
C GLY A 302 -9.44 5.28 16.01
N ASP A 303 -9.15 5.92 17.15
CA ASP A 303 -9.97 5.83 18.36
C ASP A 303 -11.39 6.39 18.12
N LEU A 304 -11.49 7.52 17.41
CA LEU A 304 -12.75 8.17 17.02
C LEU A 304 -13.57 7.33 16.02
N ILE A 305 -12.94 6.81 14.97
CA ILE A 305 -13.62 5.95 13.98
C ILE A 305 -14.21 4.70 14.64
N ARG A 306 -13.50 4.13 15.63
CA ARG A 306 -14.00 3.00 16.42
C ARG A 306 -15.18 3.40 17.31
N SER A 307 -15.17 4.59 17.91
CA SER A 307 -16.33 5.06 18.68
C SER A 307 -17.56 5.26 17.81
N ASP A 308 -17.36 5.66 16.54
CA ASP A 308 -18.45 5.78 15.57
C ASP A 308 -19.03 4.42 15.13
N SER A 309 -18.35 3.32 15.51
CA SER A 309 -18.73 1.94 15.21
C SER A 309 -18.87 1.68 13.71
N ILE A 310 -17.88 2.15 12.93
CA ILE A 310 -17.81 1.89 11.49
C ILE A 310 -17.60 0.39 11.25
N ASP A 311 -18.42 -0.20 10.37
CA ASP A 311 -18.35 -1.62 10.01
C ASP A 311 -17.32 -1.87 8.90
N VAL A 312 -17.36 -1.02 7.87
CA VAL A 312 -16.47 -1.07 6.70
C VAL A 312 -15.79 0.30 6.55
N LEU A 313 -14.47 0.35 6.65
CA LEU A 313 -13.68 1.57 6.48
C LEU A 313 -12.96 1.54 5.13
N VAL A 314 -13.17 2.58 4.33
CA VAL A 314 -12.65 2.72 2.97
C VAL A 314 -11.56 3.79 2.96
N ASP A 315 -10.36 3.42 2.54
CA ASP A 315 -9.29 4.34 2.16
C ASP A 315 -9.41 4.72 0.68
N THR A 316 -9.35 6.00 0.36
CA THR A 316 -9.30 6.45 -1.05
C THR A 316 -7.93 6.98 -1.46
N THR A 317 -6.99 7.11 -0.53
CA THR A 317 -5.77 7.90 -0.74
C THR A 317 -4.54 7.03 -0.96
N GLY A 318 -4.43 5.86 -0.31
CA GLY A 318 -3.26 4.99 -0.41
C GLY A 318 -1.97 5.71 -0.02
N HIS A 319 -0.90 5.60 -0.82
CA HIS A 319 0.36 6.32 -0.58
C HIS A 319 0.42 7.74 -1.19
N MET A 320 -0.71 8.30 -1.63
CA MET A 320 -0.74 9.67 -2.17
C MET A 320 -0.60 10.75 -1.10
N LYS A 321 -0.43 12.01 -1.55
CA LYS A 321 -0.36 13.18 -0.67
C LYS A 321 -1.61 13.29 0.21
N GLY A 322 -1.41 13.37 1.53
CA GLY A 322 -2.52 13.42 2.50
C GLY A 322 -2.96 12.06 3.01
N CYS A 323 -2.23 10.98 2.68
CA CYS A 323 -2.48 9.64 3.17
C CYS A 323 -2.52 9.56 4.69
N ARG A 324 -3.41 8.71 5.22
CA ARG A 324 -3.58 8.44 6.66
C ARG A 324 -3.60 6.94 6.95
N LEU A 325 -2.71 6.20 6.28
CA LEU A 325 -2.60 4.73 6.40
C LEU A 325 -2.36 4.24 7.83
N GLY A 326 -1.82 5.07 8.74
CA GLY A 326 -1.65 4.72 10.14
C GLY A 326 -2.96 4.54 10.90
N ILE A 327 -4.07 5.10 10.40
CA ILE A 327 -5.42 4.82 10.91
C ILE A 327 -5.79 3.36 10.61
N PHE A 328 -5.54 2.92 9.39
CA PHE A 328 -5.87 1.58 8.90
C PHE A 328 -4.95 0.53 9.51
N ALA A 329 -3.65 0.81 9.61
CA ALA A 329 -2.66 -0.07 10.24
C ALA A 329 -2.99 -0.39 11.72
N ARG A 330 -3.79 0.46 12.39
CA ARG A 330 -4.25 0.26 13.78
C ARG A 330 -5.55 -0.55 13.90
N ARG A 331 -6.06 -1.08 12.78
CA ARG A 331 -7.33 -1.80 12.67
C ARG A 331 -8.49 -1.01 13.28
N SER A 332 -8.84 0.10 12.63
CA SER A 332 -9.86 1.05 13.10
C SER A 332 -11.30 0.62 12.79
N ALA A 333 -11.50 -0.37 11.91
CA ALA A 333 -12.79 -0.99 11.66
C ALA A 333 -12.67 -2.52 11.48
N PRO A 334 -13.78 -3.27 11.66
CA PRO A 334 -13.82 -4.72 11.43
C PRO A 334 -13.39 -5.12 10.02
N VAL A 335 -13.86 -4.40 9.00
CA VAL A 335 -13.45 -4.57 7.60
C VAL A 335 -12.80 -3.30 7.11
N GLN A 336 -11.65 -3.42 6.45
CA GLN A 336 -10.95 -2.30 5.86
C GLN A 336 -10.64 -2.58 4.39
N CYS A 337 -10.86 -1.60 3.52
CA CYS A 337 -10.51 -1.73 2.11
C CYS A 337 -9.95 -0.45 1.51
N HIS A 338 -9.12 -0.61 0.47
CA HIS A 338 -8.72 0.48 -0.40
C HIS A 338 -9.62 0.55 -1.64
N TYR A 339 -10.08 1.76 -1.96
CA TYR A 339 -10.76 2.08 -3.21
C TYR A 339 -10.51 3.53 -3.61
N ILE A 340 -9.56 3.73 -4.51
CA ILE A 340 -9.75 4.22 -5.90
C ILE A 340 -8.53 5.07 -6.32
N GLY A 341 -7.98 5.85 -5.39
CA GLY A 341 -7.02 6.89 -5.73
C GLY A 341 -5.61 6.40 -5.97
N TYR A 342 -5.21 5.26 -5.40
CA TYR A 342 -3.85 4.74 -5.48
C TYR A 342 -3.79 3.45 -6.28
N HIS A 343 -2.76 3.27 -7.13
CA HIS A 343 -2.70 2.21 -8.13
C HIS A 343 -1.70 1.10 -7.80
N GLY A 344 -1.53 0.81 -6.51
CA GLY A 344 -0.64 -0.22 -5.99
C GLY A 344 -1.07 -0.67 -4.60
N THR A 345 -0.35 -1.61 -4.01
CA THR A 345 -0.63 -2.10 -2.66
C THR A 345 -0.41 -1.03 -1.59
N THR A 346 -1.27 -0.97 -0.58
CA THR A 346 -1.02 -0.16 0.63
C THR A 346 0.06 -0.78 1.52
N GLY A 347 0.36 -2.07 1.29
CA GLY A 347 1.37 -2.82 2.04
C GLY A 347 0.92 -3.24 3.44
N LEU A 348 -0.24 -2.79 3.93
CA LEU A 348 -0.66 -2.99 5.30
C LEU A 348 -1.18 -4.41 5.54
N THR A 349 -0.77 -5.03 6.65
CA THR A 349 -1.31 -6.32 7.09
C THR A 349 -2.79 -6.23 7.45
N GLU A 350 -3.21 -5.07 7.96
CA GLU A 350 -4.57 -4.83 8.44
C GLU A 350 -5.53 -4.28 7.37
N MET A 351 -5.07 -4.10 6.12
CA MET A 351 -5.95 -3.77 5.00
C MET A 351 -6.47 -5.07 4.37
N ASP A 352 -7.76 -5.35 4.50
CA ASP A 352 -8.31 -6.65 4.10
C ASP A 352 -8.45 -6.76 2.58
N TRP A 353 -8.95 -5.70 1.94
CA TRP A 353 -9.35 -5.74 0.53
C TRP A 353 -8.83 -4.57 -0.29
N PHE A 354 -8.49 -4.84 -1.54
CA PHE A 354 -8.30 -3.84 -2.58
C PHE A 354 -9.41 -4.02 -3.63
N ILE A 355 -10.23 -2.99 -3.85
CA ILE A 355 -11.39 -3.10 -4.75
C ILE A 355 -10.99 -2.76 -6.18
N ALA A 356 -11.27 -3.68 -7.12
CA ALA A 356 -10.94 -3.57 -8.54
C ALA A 356 -11.95 -4.36 -9.40
N ASP A 357 -11.59 -4.68 -10.64
CA ASP A 357 -12.29 -5.65 -11.51
C ASP A 357 -11.29 -6.64 -12.14
N ASP A 358 -11.81 -7.69 -12.79
CA ASP A 358 -11.03 -8.77 -13.40
C ASP A 358 -10.08 -8.31 -14.52
N VAL A 359 -10.40 -7.20 -15.21
CA VAL A 359 -9.56 -6.70 -16.31
C VAL A 359 -8.45 -5.81 -15.75
N LEU A 360 -8.77 -4.96 -14.78
CA LEU A 360 -7.83 -4.07 -14.11
C LEU A 360 -6.78 -4.85 -13.32
N LEU A 361 -7.24 -5.83 -12.52
CA LEU A 361 -6.40 -6.70 -11.71
C LEU A 361 -6.80 -8.17 -11.93
N PRO A 362 -6.35 -8.82 -13.01
CA PRO A 362 -6.57 -10.26 -13.19
C PRO A 362 -5.88 -11.06 -12.08
N PRO A 363 -6.26 -12.34 -11.85
CA PRO A 363 -5.65 -13.19 -10.81
C PRO A 363 -4.11 -13.26 -10.87
N ALA A 364 -3.52 -13.13 -12.06
CA ALA A 364 -2.07 -13.07 -12.23
C ALA A 364 -1.40 -11.89 -11.50
N CYS A 365 -2.14 -10.84 -11.15
CA CYS A 365 -1.64 -9.69 -10.41
C CYS A 365 -1.82 -9.81 -8.89
N ASP A 366 -2.44 -10.88 -8.36
CA ASP A 366 -2.72 -11.03 -6.92
C ASP A 366 -1.45 -10.95 -6.08
N ALA A 367 -0.34 -11.53 -6.57
CA ALA A 367 0.95 -11.52 -5.89
C ALA A 367 1.56 -10.10 -5.72
N HIS A 368 1.04 -9.10 -6.43
CA HIS A 368 1.51 -7.72 -6.33
C HIS A 368 0.89 -6.97 -5.13
N PHE A 369 -0.07 -7.59 -4.44
CA PHE A 369 -0.82 -6.97 -3.36
C PHE A 369 -0.69 -7.74 -2.05
N ARG A 370 -0.85 -7.01 -0.94
CA ARG A 370 -0.91 -7.62 0.40
C ARG A 370 -2.35 -7.90 0.79
N GLU A 371 -3.24 -7.04 0.32
CA GLU A 371 -4.69 -7.13 0.42
C GLU A 371 -5.22 -8.28 -0.45
N GLY A 372 -6.38 -8.83 -0.08
CA GLY A 372 -7.16 -9.62 -1.00
C GLY A 372 -7.75 -8.74 -2.10
N ILE A 373 -7.71 -9.18 -3.36
CA ILE A 373 -8.36 -8.41 -4.44
C ILE A 373 -9.85 -8.72 -4.46
N TRP A 374 -10.67 -7.69 -4.24
CA TRP A 374 -12.12 -7.77 -4.43
C TRP A 374 -12.48 -7.32 -5.83
N ARG A 375 -12.84 -8.30 -6.68
CA ARG A 375 -13.15 -8.06 -8.09
C ARG A 375 -14.65 -7.84 -8.25
N LEU A 376 -15.02 -6.63 -8.64
CA LEU A 376 -16.39 -6.30 -9.01
C LEU A 376 -16.74 -6.97 -10.34
N PRO A 377 -18.00 -7.43 -10.53
CA PRO A 377 -18.44 -8.09 -11.76
C PRO A 377 -18.69 -7.11 -12.92
N ARG A 378 -18.05 -5.95 -12.89
CA ARG A 378 -18.26 -4.80 -13.77
C ARG A 378 -17.06 -3.85 -13.67
N LEU A 379 -17.04 -2.81 -14.51
CA LEU A 379 -16.08 -1.72 -14.40
C LEU A 379 -16.06 -1.14 -12.98
N TRP A 380 -14.86 -1.06 -12.40
CA TRP A 380 -14.60 -0.62 -11.02
C TRP A 380 -14.94 0.84 -10.71
N ILE A 381 -15.21 1.66 -11.73
CA ILE A 381 -15.45 3.10 -11.62
C ILE A 381 -16.58 3.51 -12.55
N ALA A 382 -17.24 4.62 -12.22
CA ALA A 382 -18.30 5.21 -13.02
C ALA A 382 -18.00 6.69 -13.19
N TYR A 383 -17.96 7.12 -14.44
CA TYR A 383 -17.72 8.51 -14.78
C TYR A 383 -19.07 9.21 -14.97
N ARG A 384 -19.33 10.31 -14.28
CA ARG A 384 -20.61 11.03 -14.44
C ARG A 384 -20.74 11.63 -15.85
N GLY A 385 -19.63 12.15 -16.39
CA GLY A 385 -19.66 13.07 -17.52
C GLY A 385 -20.41 14.37 -17.18
N ASP A 386 -20.42 15.30 -18.13
CA ASP A 386 -21.22 16.52 -18.02
C ASP A 386 -22.23 16.55 -19.17
N ALA A 387 -23.50 16.35 -18.81
CA ALA A 387 -24.61 16.32 -19.77
C ALA A 387 -24.88 17.69 -20.43
N SER A 388 -24.34 18.78 -19.88
CA SER A 388 -24.41 20.11 -20.48
C SER A 388 -23.37 20.33 -21.59
N LEU A 389 -22.42 19.41 -21.76
CA LEU A 389 -21.46 19.49 -22.85
C LEU A 389 -22.16 19.26 -24.19
N PRO A 390 -21.86 20.08 -25.22
CA PRO A 390 -22.40 19.86 -26.55
C PRO A 390 -21.97 18.49 -27.09
N ALA A 391 -22.81 17.88 -27.92
CA ALA A 391 -22.41 16.70 -28.68
C ALA A 391 -21.13 17.02 -29.46
N SER A 392 -20.20 16.05 -29.54
CA SER A 392 -18.93 16.28 -30.23
C SER A 392 -19.16 16.80 -31.66
N ASN A 393 -18.47 17.90 -31.96
CA ASN A 393 -18.51 18.52 -33.28
C ASN A 393 -17.48 17.89 -34.23
N TRP A 394 -16.70 16.91 -33.76
CA TRP A 394 -15.72 16.24 -34.60
C TRP A 394 -16.41 15.54 -35.78
N ARG A 395 -15.84 15.72 -36.98
CA ARG A 395 -16.26 15.04 -38.20
C ARG A 395 -15.01 14.51 -38.91
N PRO A 396 -15.03 13.23 -39.34
CA PRO A 396 -13.94 12.64 -40.10
C PRO A 396 -13.73 13.37 -41.41
N ASN A 397 -12.48 13.73 -41.73
CA ASN A 397 -12.09 14.26 -43.03
C ASN A 397 -11.21 13.24 -43.77
N PRO A 398 -11.74 12.50 -44.77
CA PRO A 398 -11.00 11.46 -45.50
C PRO A 398 -9.73 11.94 -46.22
N GLY A 399 -9.63 13.24 -46.55
CA GLY A 399 -8.45 13.86 -47.14
C GLY A 399 -7.69 14.79 -46.18
N GLY A 400 -8.09 14.81 -44.91
CA GLY A 400 -7.54 15.69 -43.88
C GLY A 400 -6.34 15.09 -43.14
N THR A 401 -5.61 15.94 -42.45
CA THR A 401 -4.58 15.53 -41.49
C THR A 401 -5.20 14.70 -40.37
N ILE A 402 -4.64 13.52 -40.11
CA ILE A 402 -4.99 12.72 -38.91
C ILE A 402 -4.35 13.36 -37.68
N TRP A 403 -5.17 13.78 -36.74
CA TRP A 403 -4.76 14.34 -35.46
C TRP A 403 -4.77 13.28 -34.38
N LEU A 404 -3.57 12.88 -33.98
CA LEU A 404 -3.31 12.08 -32.79
C LEU A 404 -3.20 13.03 -31.60
N GLY A 405 -3.55 12.60 -30.39
CA GLY A 405 -3.32 13.46 -29.23
C GLY A 405 -3.34 12.76 -27.88
N SER A 406 -2.77 13.44 -26.89
CA SER A 406 -2.80 12.98 -25.50
C SER A 406 -2.85 14.18 -24.56
N PHE A 407 -3.85 14.21 -23.68
CA PHE A 407 -4.03 15.28 -22.70
C PHE A 407 -3.64 14.83 -21.28
N ASN A 408 -2.84 13.77 -21.20
CA ASN A 408 -2.29 13.27 -19.94
C ASN A 408 -1.38 14.30 -19.28
N ASN A 409 -1.29 14.21 -17.95
CA ASN A 409 -0.22 14.86 -17.20
C ASN A 409 1.13 14.44 -17.80
N LEU A 410 1.96 15.42 -18.16
CA LEU A 410 3.24 15.16 -18.83
C LEU A 410 4.25 14.40 -17.96
N THR A 411 4.01 14.22 -16.66
CA THR A 411 4.79 13.28 -15.84
C THR A 411 4.63 11.83 -16.28
N LYS A 412 3.52 11.48 -16.95
CA LYS A 412 3.29 10.17 -17.57
C LYS A 412 3.95 10.03 -18.95
N VAL A 413 4.29 11.15 -19.59
CA VAL A 413 4.83 11.17 -20.96
C VAL A 413 6.35 11.05 -20.90
N THR A 414 6.79 9.81 -20.69
CA THR A 414 8.20 9.42 -20.61
C THR A 414 8.86 9.35 -21.99
N GLY A 415 10.18 9.15 -22.04
CA GLY A 415 10.90 8.87 -23.29
C GLY A 415 10.35 7.64 -24.01
N GLU A 416 9.97 6.60 -23.27
CA GLU A 416 9.35 5.38 -23.83
C GLU A 416 7.99 5.68 -24.47
N THR A 417 7.14 6.47 -23.81
CA THR A 417 5.87 6.92 -24.40
C THR A 417 6.10 7.68 -25.71
N LEU A 418 7.04 8.63 -25.72
CA LEU A 418 7.36 9.42 -26.91
C LEU A 418 7.93 8.57 -28.05
N ALA A 419 8.76 7.58 -27.73
CA ALA A 419 9.29 6.63 -28.71
C ALA A 419 8.18 5.77 -29.33
N LEU A 420 7.23 5.27 -28.52
CA LEU A 420 6.06 4.53 -29.00
C LEU A 420 5.20 5.40 -29.93
N TRP A 421 4.90 6.63 -29.51
CA TRP A 421 4.10 7.55 -30.32
C TRP A 421 4.84 7.98 -31.61
N ALA A 422 6.16 8.10 -31.59
CA ALA A 422 6.94 8.32 -32.81
C ALA A 422 6.82 7.16 -33.81
N LYS A 423 6.79 5.90 -33.34
CA LYS A 423 6.52 4.73 -34.21
C LYS A 423 5.16 4.84 -34.89
N VAL A 424 4.12 5.25 -34.16
CA VAL A 424 2.79 5.53 -34.71
C VAL A 424 2.85 6.64 -35.77
N MET A 425 3.51 7.76 -35.47
CA MET A 425 3.62 8.89 -36.39
C MET A 425 4.42 8.57 -37.65
N ASN A 426 5.41 7.68 -37.57
CA ASN A 426 6.16 7.19 -38.73
C ASN A 426 5.32 6.24 -39.60
N ALA A 427 4.46 5.41 -38.99
CA ALA A 427 3.48 4.59 -39.72
C ALA A 427 2.39 5.43 -40.41
N LEU A 428 2.21 6.69 -40.01
CA LEU A 428 1.23 7.64 -40.54
C LEU A 428 1.92 8.94 -40.98
N PRO A 429 2.65 8.97 -42.11
CA PRO A 429 3.55 10.08 -42.49
C PRO A 429 2.90 11.47 -42.68
N GLY A 430 1.57 11.58 -42.64
CA GLY A 430 0.83 12.85 -42.67
C GLY A 430 0.16 13.23 -41.34
N SER A 431 0.32 12.45 -40.28
CA SER A 431 -0.35 12.73 -39.00
C SER A 431 0.31 13.86 -38.21
N ARG A 432 -0.46 14.49 -37.33
CA ARG A 432 0.00 15.46 -36.33
C ARG A 432 -0.29 14.97 -34.92
N LEU A 433 0.50 15.42 -33.96
CA LEU A 433 0.36 15.11 -32.54
C LEU A 433 0.01 16.38 -31.76
N LEU A 434 -1.11 16.36 -31.04
CA LEU A 434 -1.53 17.42 -30.14
C LEU A 434 -1.33 17.00 -28.67
N LEU A 435 -0.49 17.72 -27.94
CA LEU A 435 -0.25 17.49 -26.51
C LEU A 435 -0.81 18.64 -25.69
N LYS A 436 -1.50 18.31 -24.59
CA LYS A 436 -2.07 19.31 -23.67
C LYS A 436 -1.78 18.93 -22.23
N ASP A 437 -1.17 19.86 -21.50
CA ASP A 437 -1.02 19.84 -20.05
C ASP A 437 -0.71 21.27 -19.58
N ILE A 438 -0.91 21.59 -18.31
CA ILE A 438 -0.55 22.93 -17.80
C ILE A 438 0.95 23.23 -17.97
N LYS A 439 1.81 22.20 -17.93
CA LYS A 439 3.26 22.33 -18.07
C LYS A 439 3.71 22.71 -19.48
N THR A 440 2.85 22.63 -20.49
CA THR A 440 3.20 23.07 -21.86
C THR A 440 3.38 24.58 -21.96
N ALA A 441 2.92 25.34 -20.97
CA ALA A 441 3.16 26.79 -20.89
C ALA A 441 4.66 27.11 -20.81
N ASP A 442 5.47 26.25 -20.17
CA ASP A 442 6.92 26.41 -20.09
C ASP A 442 7.58 26.05 -21.44
N PRO A 443 8.31 26.99 -22.08
CA PRO A 443 9.11 26.71 -23.28
C PRO A 443 10.10 25.54 -23.12
N SER A 444 10.70 25.37 -21.94
CA SER A 444 11.71 24.34 -21.67
C SER A 444 11.11 22.93 -21.77
N VAL A 445 9.87 22.76 -21.28
CA VAL A 445 9.10 21.50 -21.37
C VAL A 445 8.81 21.17 -22.82
N ARG A 446 8.33 22.14 -23.60
CA ARG A 446 8.04 21.97 -25.03
C ARG A 446 9.29 21.61 -25.82
N GLN A 447 10.40 22.30 -25.57
CA GLN A 447 11.67 22.06 -26.24
C GLN A 447 12.19 20.64 -25.97
N ARG A 448 12.11 20.18 -24.71
CA ARG A 448 12.54 18.82 -24.33
C ARG A 448 11.73 17.74 -25.03
N ILE A 449 10.40 17.86 -25.07
CA ILE A 449 9.53 16.89 -25.76
C ILE A 449 9.77 16.91 -27.27
N ALA A 450 9.87 18.10 -27.88
CA ALA A 450 10.15 18.23 -29.30
C ALA A 450 11.52 17.66 -29.68
N ALA A 451 12.55 17.88 -28.85
CA ALA A 451 13.88 17.33 -29.06
C ALA A 451 13.88 15.79 -28.99
N GLU A 452 13.13 15.20 -28.05
CA GLU A 452 13.00 13.76 -27.95
C GLU A 452 12.29 13.16 -29.18
N LEU A 453 11.15 13.71 -29.58
CA LEU A 453 10.44 13.28 -30.80
C LEU A 453 11.30 13.45 -32.07
N PHE A 454 12.10 14.51 -32.14
CA PHE A 454 13.04 14.74 -33.24
C PHE A 454 14.12 13.65 -33.32
N ARG A 455 14.63 13.15 -32.18
CA ARG A 455 15.58 12.01 -32.16
C ARG A 455 14.97 10.75 -32.78
N HIS A 456 13.65 10.59 -32.70
CA HIS A 456 12.90 9.49 -33.32
C HIS A 456 12.37 9.81 -34.73
N GLY A 457 12.89 10.88 -35.36
CA GLY A 457 12.59 11.24 -36.75
C GLY A 457 11.32 12.07 -36.96
N ILE A 458 10.71 12.61 -35.90
CA ILE A 458 9.49 13.42 -36.02
C ILE A 458 9.84 14.89 -36.13
N ALA A 459 9.54 15.50 -37.28
CA ALA A 459 9.74 16.92 -37.51
C ALA A 459 8.87 17.78 -36.58
N GLY A 460 9.42 18.88 -36.04
CA GLY A 460 8.73 19.75 -35.08
C GLY A 460 7.40 20.32 -35.59
N GLY A 461 7.25 20.55 -36.90
CA GLY A 461 5.99 21.01 -37.50
C GLY A 461 4.84 19.99 -37.48
N ARG A 462 5.09 18.76 -37.01
CA ARG A 462 4.09 17.71 -36.78
C ARG A 462 3.59 17.65 -35.33
N VAL A 463 4.17 18.44 -34.42
CA VAL A 463 3.84 18.43 -32.99
C VAL A 463 3.28 19.80 -32.60
N GLU A 464 2.13 19.81 -31.95
CA GLU A 464 1.49 21.00 -31.42
C GLU A 464 1.26 20.86 -29.92
N PHE A 465 1.42 21.97 -29.20
CA PHE A 465 1.13 22.06 -27.78
C PHE A 465 -0.05 23.00 -27.57
N ALA A 466 -1.13 22.49 -26.98
CA ALA A 466 -2.26 23.32 -26.58
C ALA A 466 -1.94 24.05 -25.28
N ALA A 467 -2.35 25.32 -25.21
CA ALA A 467 -2.31 26.10 -23.98
C ALA A 467 -3.31 25.56 -22.95
N TRP A 468 -3.07 25.88 -21.68
CA TRP A 468 -4.07 25.70 -20.65
C TRP A 468 -5.30 26.59 -20.95
N VAL A 469 -6.49 26.04 -20.71
CA VAL A 469 -7.77 26.72 -20.93
C VAL A 469 -8.56 26.76 -19.63
N SER A 470 -9.22 27.88 -19.36
CA SER A 470 -9.94 28.15 -18.12
C SER A 470 -11.36 27.60 -18.15
N GLY A 471 -11.52 26.33 -17.77
CA GLY A 471 -12.85 25.74 -17.56
C GLY A 471 -13.03 24.41 -18.26
N TRP A 472 -13.91 23.60 -17.69
CA TRP A 472 -14.13 22.22 -18.12
C TRP A 472 -14.65 22.13 -19.56
N GLN A 473 -15.64 22.94 -19.92
CA GLN A 473 -16.23 22.93 -21.27
C GLN A 473 -15.20 23.24 -22.37
N GLN A 474 -14.33 24.22 -22.14
CA GLN A 474 -13.28 24.60 -23.09
C GLN A 474 -12.20 23.52 -23.19
N HIS A 475 -11.88 22.86 -22.07
CA HIS A 475 -10.98 21.70 -22.09
C HIS A 475 -11.57 20.55 -22.91
N MET A 476 -12.85 20.23 -22.70
CA MET A 476 -13.54 19.15 -23.41
C MET A 476 -13.65 19.45 -24.91
N ALA A 477 -13.87 20.71 -25.31
CA ALA A 477 -13.91 21.11 -26.72
C ALA A 477 -12.59 20.88 -27.47
N LEU A 478 -11.44 20.77 -26.79
CA LEU A 478 -10.17 20.44 -27.44
C LEU A 478 -10.15 19.01 -28.00
N TYR A 479 -10.95 18.10 -27.44
CA TYR A 479 -11.05 16.72 -27.96
C TYR A 479 -11.68 16.67 -29.36
N ASP A 480 -12.49 17.67 -29.75
CA ASP A 480 -13.02 17.77 -31.12
C ASP A 480 -11.92 17.97 -32.18
N ARG A 481 -10.68 18.23 -31.76
CA ARG A 481 -9.51 18.31 -32.65
C ARG A 481 -8.84 16.95 -32.88
N LEU A 482 -9.18 15.92 -32.11
CA LEU A 482 -8.50 14.64 -32.14
C LEU A 482 -9.29 13.62 -32.97
N ASP A 483 -8.58 12.93 -33.86
CA ASP A 483 -9.08 11.74 -34.53
C ASP A 483 -8.92 10.50 -33.65
N ILE A 484 -7.80 10.40 -32.93
CA ILE A 484 -7.42 9.27 -32.08
C ILE A 484 -6.65 9.78 -30.87
N ALA A 485 -7.09 9.43 -29.67
CA ALA A 485 -6.34 9.64 -28.45
C ALA A 485 -5.30 8.51 -28.27
N LEU A 486 -4.09 8.88 -27.86
CA LEU A 486 -3.00 7.96 -27.57
C LEU A 486 -2.82 7.88 -26.05
N ASP A 487 -2.91 6.66 -25.54
CA ASP A 487 -2.65 6.40 -24.13
C ASP A 487 -1.14 6.44 -23.82
N ALA A 488 -0.81 6.75 -22.57
CA ALA A 488 0.57 6.81 -22.07
C ALA A 488 1.02 5.48 -21.46
N ILE A 489 2.33 5.26 -21.44
CA ILE A 489 2.97 4.09 -20.84
C ILE A 489 4.14 4.50 -19.91
N PRO A 490 4.46 3.72 -18.87
CA PRO A 490 3.82 2.46 -18.47
C PRO A 490 2.49 2.64 -17.72
N LEU A 491 2.14 3.87 -17.34
CA LEU A 491 0.89 4.21 -16.65
C LEU A 491 -0.15 4.75 -17.63
N ASN A 492 -1.22 3.97 -17.83
CA ASN A 492 -2.36 4.36 -18.66
C ASN A 492 -3.09 5.60 -18.12
N SER A 493 -4.01 6.08 -18.94
CA SER A 493 -4.91 7.18 -18.65
C SER A 493 -5.96 6.79 -17.61
N GLY A 494 -6.35 7.78 -16.80
CA GLY A 494 -7.44 7.69 -15.83
C GLY A 494 -8.60 8.56 -16.31
N THR A 495 -8.83 9.70 -15.65
CA THR A 495 -9.84 10.70 -16.04
C THR A 495 -9.74 11.12 -17.51
N THR A 496 -8.53 11.35 -18.02
CA THR A 496 -8.29 11.76 -19.42
C THR A 496 -8.73 10.74 -20.46
N ALA A 497 -8.81 9.44 -20.11
CA ALA A 497 -9.38 8.41 -20.96
C ALA A 497 -10.90 8.56 -21.04
N PHE A 498 -11.57 8.78 -19.89
CA PHE A 498 -13.00 9.05 -19.88
C PHE A 498 -13.34 10.29 -20.67
N ASP A 499 -12.57 11.36 -20.54
CA ASP A 499 -12.80 12.60 -21.28
C ASP A 499 -12.75 12.36 -22.79
N ALA A 500 -11.74 11.62 -23.27
CA ALA A 500 -11.61 11.24 -24.67
C ALA A 500 -12.80 10.40 -25.15
N LEU A 501 -13.11 9.32 -24.42
CA LEU A 501 -14.17 8.38 -24.77
C LEU A 501 -15.56 9.03 -24.69
N TRP A 502 -15.79 9.92 -23.73
CA TRP A 502 -17.01 10.71 -23.59
C TRP A 502 -17.22 11.65 -24.77
N MET A 503 -16.14 12.29 -25.23
CA MET A 503 -16.14 13.12 -26.43
C MET A 503 -16.19 12.31 -27.72
N GLY A 504 -16.25 10.97 -27.64
CA GLY A 504 -16.34 10.11 -28.82
C GLY A 504 -15.02 9.96 -29.58
N VAL A 505 -13.89 10.29 -28.94
CA VAL A 505 -12.55 10.09 -29.50
C VAL A 505 -12.07 8.67 -29.17
N PRO A 506 -11.77 7.82 -30.17
CA PRO A 506 -11.17 6.51 -29.94
C PRO A 506 -9.86 6.61 -29.17
N LEU A 507 -9.64 5.67 -28.26
CA LEU A 507 -8.45 5.60 -27.43
C LEU A 507 -7.84 4.20 -27.57
N VAL A 508 -6.54 4.14 -27.84
CA VAL A 508 -5.79 2.88 -27.92
C VAL A 508 -4.89 2.75 -26.70
N ALA A 509 -4.95 1.60 -26.04
CA ALA A 509 -4.12 1.29 -24.87
C ALA A 509 -3.12 0.19 -25.19
N LEU A 510 -1.94 0.27 -24.55
CA LEU A 510 -1.00 -0.85 -24.48
C LEU A 510 -1.16 -1.51 -23.12
N GLU A 511 -1.47 -2.81 -23.14
CA GLU A 511 -1.69 -3.59 -21.92
C GLU A 511 -0.38 -3.88 -21.19
N GLY A 512 -0.35 -3.56 -19.90
CA GLY A 512 0.70 -3.93 -18.97
C GLY A 512 0.36 -5.15 -18.09
N ASN A 513 1.35 -5.60 -17.33
CA ASN A 513 1.25 -6.69 -16.36
C ASN A 513 0.93 -6.22 -14.93
N TRP A 514 0.49 -4.97 -14.75
CA TRP A 514 0.26 -4.36 -13.44
C TRP A 514 -0.91 -3.36 -13.53
N MET A 515 -1.50 -2.98 -12.40
CA MET A 515 -2.74 -2.19 -12.35
C MET A 515 -2.72 -0.94 -13.24
N GLY A 516 -1.69 -0.11 -13.12
CA GLY A 516 -1.60 1.15 -13.84
C GLY A 516 -1.44 0.99 -15.35
N GLY A 517 -0.89 -0.14 -15.82
CA GLY A 517 -0.84 -0.49 -17.25
C GLY A 517 -2.13 -1.13 -17.78
N ARG A 518 -3.20 -1.17 -16.97
CA ARG A 518 -4.47 -1.85 -17.31
C ARG A 518 -5.71 -0.99 -17.08
N MET A 519 -5.55 0.24 -16.57
CA MET A 519 -6.68 1.13 -16.27
C MET A 519 -7.55 1.39 -17.49
N THR A 520 -6.92 1.78 -18.61
CA THR A 520 -7.67 2.03 -19.85
C THR A 520 -8.16 0.72 -20.48
N CYS A 521 -7.43 -0.39 -20.32
CA CYS A 521 -7.88 -1.71 -20.78
C CYS A 521 -9.21 -2.14 -20.15
N SER A 522 -9.39 -1.89 -18.85
CA SER A 522 -10.66 -2.15 -18.17
C SER A 522 -11.80 -1.31 -18.75
N MET A 523 -11.57 -0.01 -18.98
CA MET A 523 -12.56 0.89 -19.59
C MET A 523 -12.96 0.45 -21.00
N LEU A 524 -11.97 0.13 -21.85
CA LEU A 524 -12.20 -0.30 -23.22
C LEU A 524 -12.96 -1.64 -23.26
N THR A 525 -12.65 -2.56 -22.36
CA THR A 525 -13.38 -3.83 -22.25
C THR A 525 -14.84 -3.59 -21.86
N ALA A 526 -15.10 -2.72 -20.88
CA ALA A 526 -16.45 -2.35 -20.47
C ALA A 526 -17.25 -1.64 -21.58
N LEU A 527 -16.58 -0.92 -22.48
CA LEU A 527 -17.18 -0.32 -23.67
C LEU A 527 -17.45 -1.32 -24.81
N GLY A 528 -17.06 -2.59 -24.66
CA GLY A 528 -17.11 -3.58 -25.73
C GLY A 528 -16.10 -3.32 -26.84
N LYS A 529 -14.96 -2.71 -26.50
CA LYS A 529 -13.83 -2.38 -27.39
C LYS A 529 -12.51 -3.09 -27.02
N PRO A 530 -12.48 -4.40 -26.72
CA PRO A 530 -11.24 -5.10 -26.43
C PRO A 530 -10.26 -5.10 -27.62
N GLU A 531 -10.75 -4.91 -28.85
CA GLU A 531 -9.92 -4.80 -30.06
C GLU A 531 -9.05 -3.53 -30.12
N TRP A 532 -9.24 -2.57 -29.19
CA TRP A 532 -8.39 -1.38 -29.05
C TRP A 532 -7.30 -1.54 -27.99
N ILE A 533 -7.14 -2.74 -27.45
CA ILE A 533 -6.13 -3.08 -26.44
C ILE A 533 -5.00 -3.85 -27.13
N ALA A 534 -3.84 -3.23 -27.26
CA ALA A 534 -2.64 -3.86 -27.79
C ALA A 534 -1.92 -4.70 -26.73
N LYS A 535 -1.33 -5.83 -27.12
CA LYS A 535 -0.48 -6.67 -26.25
C LYS A 535 1.01 -6.32 -26.35
N ASN A 536 1.39 -5.60 -27.41
CA ASN A 536 2.75 -5.17 -27.67
C ASN A 536 2.75 -3.90 -28.54
N GLU A 537 3.90 -3.26 -28.68
CA GLU A 537 4.02 -2.01 -29.44
C GLU A 537 3.66 -2.15 -30.93
N ALA A 538 3.93 -3.30 -31.55
CA ALA A 538 3.62 -3.53 -32.95
C ALA A 538 2.11 -3.56 -33.18
N GLU A 539 1.38 -4.26 -32.32
CA GLU A 539 -0.08 -4.25 -32.29
C GLU A 539 -0.63 -2.84 -32.01
N TYR A 540 -0.03 -2.10 -31.09
CA TYR A 540 -0.43 -0.72 -30.78
C TYR A 540 -0.38 0.16 -32.03
N VAL A 541 0.73 0.13 -32.76
CA VAL A 541 0.89 0.86 -34.02
C VAL A 541 -0.12 0.39 -35.08
N ALA A 542 -0.34 -0.93 -35.20
CA ALA A 542 -1.28 -1.48 -36.16
C ALA A 542 -2.73 -1.07 -35.89
N ILE A 543 -3.17 -1.08 -34.62
CA ILE A 543 -4.51 -0.67 -34.20
C ILE A 543 -4.72 0.82 -34.50
N VAL A 544 -3.77 1.67 -34.12
CA VAL A 544 -3.88 3.12 -34.41
C VAL A 544 -3.92 3.37 -35.92
N ALA A 545 -3.09 2.69 -36.71
CA ALA A 545 -3.10 2.82 -38.17
C ALA A 545 -4.42 2.34 -38.80
N ALA A 546 -5.02 1.26 -38.27
CA ALA A 546 -6.31 0.76 -38.72
C ALA A 546 -7.44 1.77 -38.43
N LEU A 547 -7.47 2.33 -37.21
CA LEU A 547 -8.41 3.40 -36.85
C LEU A 547 -8.20 4.65 -37.70
N ALA A 548 -6.95 5.01 -38.02
CA ALA A 548 -6.65 6.17 -38.85
C ALA A 548 -7.20 6.03 -40.27
N ARG A 549 -7.27 4.81 -40.81
CA ARG A 549 -7.78 4.53 -42.17
C ARG A 549 -9.29 4.35 -42.23
N ASP A 550 -9.90 3.85 -41.16
CA ASP A 550 -11.31 3.46 -41.13
C ASP A 550 -12.08 4.27 -40.09
N VAL A 551 -12.79 5.26 -40.59
CA VAL A 551 -13.63 6.19 -39.81
C VAL A 551 -14.80 5.48 -39.14
N GLU A 552 -15.38 4.46 -39.77
CA GLU A 552 -16.54 3.76 -39.23
C GLU A 552 -16.18 2.97 -37.97
N LYS A 553 -14.93 2.47 -37.91
CA LYS A 553 -14.38 1.83 -36.71
C LYS A 553 -14.20 2.77 -35.52
N ARG A 554 -14.38 4.09 -35.69
CA ARG A 554 -14.27 5.08 -34.61
C ARG A 554 -15.58 5.35 -33.86
N LYS A 555 -16.71 4.79 -34.30
CA LYS A 555 -18.01 4.99 -33.64
C LYS A 555 -18.00 4.37 -32.23
N LEU A 556 -18.38 5.19 -31.24
CA LEU A 556 -18.39 4.86 -29.82
C LEU A 556 -19.81 4.79 -29.25
N LEU A 557 -20.02 3.89 -28.29
CA LEU A 557 -21.21 3.81 -27.45
C LEU A 557 -20.94 4.53 -26.12
N ARG A 558 -21.92 5.28 -25.58
CA ARG A 558 -21.81 5.99 -24.30
C ARG A 558 -22.23 5.09 -23.14
N ALA A 559 -21.40 4.11 -22.75
CA ALA A 559 -21.74 3.10 -21.73
C ALA A 559 -20.95 3.23 -20.39
N LEU A 560 -20.13 4.26 -20.20
CA LEU A 560 -19.24 4.41 -19.03
C LEU A 560 -19.86 5.11 -17.79
N CYS A 561 -21.16 5.41 -17.84
CA CYS A 561 -21.81 6.38 -16.95
C CYS A 561 -22.91 5.76 -16.06
N ASP A 562 -22.67 4.53 -15.61
CA ASP A 562 -23.60 3.79 -14.75
C ASP A 562 -23.16 3.86 -13.28
N ALA A 563 -23.35 5.02 -12.65
CA ALA A 563 -23.06 5.23 -11.23
C ALA A 563 -23.98 4.41 -10.31
N GLN A 564 -25.24 4.22 -10.71
CA GLN A 564 -26.21 3.46 -9.94
C GLN A 564 -25.83 1.98 -9.82
N GLY A 565 -25.49 1.34 -10.95
CA GLY A 565 -25.06 -0.04 -10.91
C GLY A 565 -23.72 -0.21 -10.22
N LEU A 566 -22.82 0.79 -10.24
CA LEU A 566 -21.57 0.73 -9.49
C LEU A 566 -21.84 0.82 -7.99
N ALA A 567 -22.73 1.73 -7.57
CA ALA A 567 -23.16 1.83 -6.18
C ALA A 567 -23.69 0.49 -5.67
N LYS A 568 -24.61 -0.13 -6.42
CA LYS A 568 -25.14 -1.45 -6.08
C LYS A 568 -24.04 -2.52 -5.96
N ALA A 569 -23.08 -2.56 -6.88
CA ALA A 569 -22.00 -3.53 -6.82
C ALA A 569 -21.07 -3.31 -5.60
N LEU A 570 -20.82 -2.06 -5.23
CA LEU A 570 -20.02 -1.72 -4.04
C LEU A 570 -20.80 -1.99 -2.75
N GLU A 571 -22.09 -1.71 -2.71
CA GLU A 571 -22.97 -2.08 -1.60
C GLU A 571 -22.95 -3.59 -1.34
N ASP A 572 -23.17 -4.39 -2.40
CA ASP A 572 -23.13 -5.85 -2.32
C ASP A 572 -21.74 -6.35 -1.90
N ALA A 573 -20.67 -5.69 -2.37
CA ALA A 573 -19.30 -5.96 -1.93
C ALA A 573 -19.13 -5.71 -0.43
N PHE A 574 -19.49 -4.52 0.07
CA PHE A 574 -19.34 -4.17 1.48
C PHE A 574 -20.14 -5.09 2.40
N GLU A 575 -21.38 -5.42 2.04
CA GLU A 575 -22.20 -6.37 2.79
C GLU A 575 -21.57 -7.76 2.83
N THR A 576 -21.06 -8.24 1.69
CA THR A 576 -20.43 -9.57 1.61
C THR A 576 -19.10 -9.61 2.35
N MET A 577 -18.27 -8.57 2.24
CA MET A 577 -17.02 -8.45 3.01
C MET A 577 -17.30 -8.50 4.51
N PHE A 578 -18.30 -7.75 4.99
CA PHE A 578 -18.69 -7.73 6.40
C PHE A 578 -19.27 -9.07 6.85
N ALA A 579 -20.09 -9.73 6.01
CA ALA A 579 -20.60 -11.07 6.28
C ALA A 579 -19.46 -12.10 6.42
N ARG A 580 -18.51 -12.13 5.47
CA ARG A 580 -17.33 -13.02 5.54
C ARG A 580 -16.49 -12.78 6.79
N TRP A 581 -16.31 -11.53 7.17
CA TRP A 581 -15.62 -11.18 8.40
C TRP A 581 -16.37 -11.71 9.64
N THR A 582 -17.68 -11.52 9.70
CA THR A 582 -18.55 -11.98 10.80
C THR A 582 -18.52 -13.52 10.92
N GLU A 583 -18.64 -14.23 9.80
CA GLU A 583 -18.53 -15.70 9.76
C GLU A 583 -17.19 -16.18 10.30
N LYS A 584 -16.08 -15.52 9.93
CA LYS A 584 -14.74 -15.84 10.44
C LYS A 584 -14.63 -15.63 11.96
N GLN A 585 -15.31 -14.64 12.52
CA GLN A 585 -15.36 -14.45 13.97
C GLN A 585 -16.21 -15.53 14.66
N ASN A 586 -17.35 -15.91 14.07
CA ASN A 586 -18.22 -16.95 14.61
C ASN A 586 -17.54 -18.32 14.64
N VAL A 587 -16.70 -18.63 13.65
CA VAL A 587 -15.85 -19.84 13.64
C VAL A 587 -14.71 -19.77 14.67
N ARG A 588 -14.29 -18.55 15.07
CA ARG A 588 -13.25 -18.32 16.11
C ARG A 588 -13.81 -18.29 17.53
N THR A 589 -15.09 -18.02 17.75
CA THR A 589 -15.78 -18.33 19.01
C THR A 589 -15.77 -19.84 19.21
N PRO A 590 -15.40 -20.36 20.39
CA PRO A 590 -15.20 -21.80 20.59
C PRO A 590 -16.53 -22.54 20.61
N SER A 591 -17.14 -22.79 19.45
CA SER A 591 -18.10 -23.88 19.28
C SER A 591 -17.33 -25.18 19.06
N THR A 592 -16.56 -25.64 20.07
CA THR A 592 -16.05 -27.03 20.19
C THR A 592 -15.42 -27.71 18.95
N ALA A 593 -15.11 -26.98 17.87
CA ALA A 593 -14.63 -27.52 16.61
C ALA A 593 -13.12 -27.73 16.71
N ARG A 594 -12.81 -28.81 17.41
CA ARG A 594 -11.50 -29.42 17.60
C ARG A 594 -10.91 -29.84 16.24
N ARG A 595 -9.65 -29.46 15.98
CA ARG A 595 -8.90 -29.68 14.72
C ARG A 595 -8.46 -31.15 14.59
N ASN A 596 -8.37 -31.67 13.36
CA ASN A 596 -7.98 -33.06 13.09
C ASN A 596 -6.45 -33.20 12.97
N ILE A 597 -5.76 -33.42 14.10
CA ILE A 597 -4.33 -33.74 14.14
C ILE A 597 -4.19 -35.23 14.44
N VAL A 598 -3.36 -35.95 13.69
CA VAL A 598 -3.05 -37.37 13.91
C VAL A 598 -1.56 -37.51 14.24
N PHE A 599 -1.24 -38.14 15.37
CA PHE A 599 0.14 -38.44 15.75
C PHE A 599 0.45 -39.91 15.47
N VAL A 600 1.60 -40.18 14.86
CA VAL A 600 2.11 -41.54 14.62
C VAL A 600 3.54 -41.58 15.15
N GLY A 601 3.74 -42.21 16.31
CA GLY A 601 5.05 -42.35 16.95
C GLY A 601 5.63 -43.76 16.79
N ASP A 602 6.95 -43.86 16.62
CA ASP A 602 7.72 -45.11 16.75
C ASP A 602 8.58 -45.06 18.02
N SER A 603 8.50 -46.11 18.85
CA SER A 603 9.40 -46.31 19.98
C SER A 603 10.19 -47.58 19.76
N ILE A 604 11.43 -47.45 19.29
CA ILE A 604 12.34 -48.59 19.20
C ILE A 604 13.14 -48.65 20.51
N THR A 605 12.64 -49.39 21.49
CA THR A 605 13.49 -49.91 22.57
C THR A 605 13.91 -51.34 22.23
N ARG A 606 15.22 -51.61 22.17
CA ARG A 606 15.79 -52.96 21.98
C ARG A 606 15.37 -53.86 23.16
N GLY A 607 14.22 -54.52 23.02
CA GLY A 607 13.72 -55.46 24.02
C GLY A 607 12.72 -56.48 23.50
N THR A 608 11.84 -56.12 22.55
CA THR A 608 10.76 -57.03 22.15
C THR A 608 10.32 -56.84 20.69
N TYR A 609 11.21 -57.13 19.74
CA TYR A 609 10.93 -57.04 18.30
C TYR A 609 9.71 -57.89 17.84
N ASN A 610 9.39 -58.97 18.55
CA ASN A 610 8.23 -59.81 18.23
C ASN A 610 6.91 -59.33 18.87
N SER A 611 6.94 -58.56 19.97
CA SER A 611 5.70 -58.00 20.56
C SER A 611 5.25 -56.71 19.88
N ALA A 612 6.18 -55.96 19.28
CA ALA A 612 5.86 -54.75 18.53
C ALA A 612 5.03 -55.07 17.27
N ARG A 613 5.28 -56.22 16.63
CA ARG A 613 4.62 -56.60 15.37
C ARG A 613 3.11 -56.88 15.51
N GLU A 614 2.68 -57.53 16.60
CA GLU A 614 1.24 -57.69 16.93
C GLU A 614 0.60 -56.38 17.40
N THR A 615 1.40 -55.48 17.98
CA THR A 615 0.92 -54.18 18.46
C THR A 615 0.70 -53.21 17.30
N TYR A 616 1.51 -53.24 16.26
CA TYR A 616 1.40 -52.34 15.09
C TYR A 616 0.17 -52.60 14.21
N THR A 617 -0.11 -53.85 13.86
CA THR A 617 -1.29 -54.19 13.03
C THR A 617 -2.58 -53.94 13.81
N SER A 618 -2.62 -54.29 15.10
CA SER A 618 -3.80 -53.98 15.95
C SER A 618 -3.92 -52.49 16.30
N PHE A 619 -2.82 -51.72 16.28
CA PHE A 619 -2.82 -50.26 16.44
C PHE A 619 -3.36 -49.56 15.19
N ALA A 620 -2.90 -49.96 14.01
CA ALA A 620 -3.45 -49.49 12.74
C ALA A 620 -4.94 -49.83 12.64
N ASP A 621 -5.34 -51.06 12.96
CA ASP A 621 -6.76 -51.44 12.94
C ASP A 621 -7.61 -50.74 14.01
N ARG A 622 -7.07 -50.42 15.20
CA ARG A 622 -7.76 -49.60 16.23
C ARG A 622 -7.86 -48.14 15.86
N ALA A 623 -6.80 -47.54 15.31
CA ALA A 623 -6.82 -46.18 14.79
C ALA A 623 -7.76 -46.06 13.57
N LEU A 624 -7.88 -47.13 12.77
CA LEU A 624 -8.76 -47.20 11.61
C LEU A 624 -10.22 -47.52 11.96
N SER A 625 -10.50 -48.29 13.01
CA SER A 625 -11.86 -48.63 13.47
C SER A 625 -12.49 -47.58 14.39
N SER A 626 -11.69 -46.66 14.92
CA SER A 626 -12.17 -45.52 15.73
C SER A 626 -12.56 -44.29 14.90
N LEU A 627 -12.36 -44.31 13.58
CA LEU A 627 -12.85 -43.28 12.65
C LEU A 627 -14.36 -43.48 12.40
N PRO A 628 -15.25 -42.59 12.86
CA PRO A 628 -16.68 -42.72 12.57
C PRO A 628 -16.99 -42.51 11.08
N GLU A 629 -18.01 -43.21 10.55
CA GLU A 629 -18.43 -43.16 9.13
C GLU A 629 -18.94 -41.77 8.67
N THR A 630 -19.23 -40.87 9.61
CA THR A 630 -19.60 -39.47 9.32
C THR A 630 -18.94 -38.52 10.33
N TYR A 631 -18.51 -37.34 9.86
CA TYR A 631 -17.79 -36.35 10.65
C TYR A 631 -18.73 -35.44 11.47
N PRO A 632 -18.64 -35.46 12.81
CA PRO A 632 -18.61 -34.24 13.59
C PRO A 632 -17.16 -33.96 14.02
N ALA A 633 -16.78 -32.69 14.12
CA ALA A 633 -15.43 -32.25 14.47
C ALA A 633 -14.94 -32.86 15.81
N TYR A 634 -13.91 -33.70 15.77
CA TYR A 634 -13.21 -34.24 16.92
C TYR A 634 -11.70 -34.29 16.66
N THR A 635 -10.90 -33.84 17.64
CA THR A 635 -9.45 -34.08 17.69
C THR A 635 -9.22 -35.49 18.21
N TRP A 636 -8.47 -36.30 17.47
CA TRP A 636 -8.13 -37.67 17.86
C TRP A 636 -6.69 -37.73 18.33
N HIS A 637 -6.46 -38.22 19.53
CA HIS A 637 -5.12 -38.50 20.04
C HIS A 637 -4.93 -40.01 20.12
N VAL A 638 -4.03 -40.56 19.30
CA VAL A 638 -3.72 -42.00 19.34
C VAL A 638 -2.27 -42.15 19.78
N TYR A 639 -2.05 -42.76 20.95
CA TYR A 639 -0.73 -42.94 21.54
C TYR A 639 -0.31 -44.42 21.52
N ASN A 640 0.98 -44.67 21.35
CA ASN A 640 1.57 -45.96 21.71
C ASN A 640 1.84 -45.94 23.23
N GLU A 641 1.39 -46.96 23.97
CA GLU A 641 1.55 -47.04 25.43
C GLU A 641 3.03 -47.22 25.78
N GLY A 642 3.73 -46.11 26.03
CA GLY A 642 5.14 -46.11 26.39
C GLY A 642 5.83 -44.74 26.45
N VAL A 643 5.21 -43.68 25.90
CA VAL A 643 5.78 -42.32 25.93
C VAL A 643 5.26 -41.55 27.14
N ASN A 644 6.18 -41.06 27.98
CA ASN A 644 5.88 -40.33 29.21
C ASN A 644 4.96 -39.11 28.94
N SER A 645 3.87 -38.99 29.70
CA SER A 645 2.67 -38.21 29.33
C SER A 645 2.76 -36.69 29.45
N SER A 646 3.83 -36.15 30.04
CA SER A 646 4.04 -34.70 30.17
C SER A 646 4.61 -34.06 28.91
N CYS A 647 5.71 -34.61 28.39
CA CYS A 647 6.41 -34.08 27.22
C CYS A 647 5.45 -34.01 26.01
N THR A 648 4.68 -35.07 25.80
CA THR A 648 3.72 -35.17 24.70
C THR A 648 2.61 -34.11 24.76
N ARG A 649 2.21 -33.65 25.95
CA ARG A 649 1.16 -32.65 26.12
C ARG A 649 1.65 -31.24 25.73
N ASP A 650 2.89 -30.91 26.07
CA ASP A 650 3.52 -29.64 25.71
C ASP A 650 3.78 -29.55 24.19
N TRP A 651 4.12 -30.67 23.54
CA TRP A 651 4.30 -30.75 22.09
C TRP A 651 2.98 -30.68 21.31
N VAL A 652 1.89 -31.22 21.85
CA VAL A 652 0.55 -31.05 21.28
C VAL A 652 0.14 -29.58 21.34
N GLN A 653 0.38 -28.90 22.47
CA GLN A 653 0.16 -27.45 22.56
C GLN A 653 1.05 -26.66 21.61
N TRP A 654 2.31 -27.06 21.44
CA TRP A 654 3.22 -26.46 20.47
C TRP A 654 2.69 -26.63 19.04
N ALA A 655 2.32 -27.84 18.63
CA ALA A 655 1.77 -28.11 17.30
C ALA A 655 0.45 -27.36 17.07
N ASP A 656 -0.46 -27.33 18.04
CA ASP A 656 -1.71 -26.55 17.98
C ASP A 656 -1.46 -25.04 17.83
N SER A 657 -0.37 -24.54 18.43
CA SER A 657 0.02 -23.13 18.37
C SER A 657 0.79 -22.74 17.11
N LYS A 658 1.43 -23.69 16.42
CA LYS A 658 2.34 -23.44 15.28
C LYS A 658 1.82 -23.94 13.94
N VAL A 659 0.96 -24.97 13.92
CA VAL A 659 0.39 -25.51 12.69
C VAL A 659 -0.84 -24.70 12.29
N ILE A 660 -0.63 -23.73 11.41
CA ILE A 660 -1.72 -23.00 10.74
C ILE A 660 -2.20 -23.86 9.57
N ALA A 661 -3.08 -24.83 9.84
CA ALA A 661 -3.83 -25.48 8.78
C ALA A 661 -4.82 -24.46 8.18
N HIS A 662 -4.75 -24.22 6.87
CA HIS A 662 -5.54 -23.17 6.22
C HIS A 662 -6.99 -23.58 5.96
N ARG A 663 -7.31 -24.89 6.01
CA ARG A 663 -8.69 -25.39 5.82
C ARG A 663 -9.13 -26.34 6.94
N PRO A 664 -10.41 -26.34 7.35
CA PRO A 664 -10.96 -27.26 8.35
C PRO A 664 -10.87 -28.75 7.96
N THR A 665 -10.60 -29.05 6.69
CA THR A 665 -10.52 -30.40 6.12
C THR A 665 -9.10 -30.94 6.02
N ASP A 666 -8.08 -30.13 6.34
CA ASP A 666 -6.68 -30.57 6.25
C ASP A 666 -6.36 -31.55 7.38
N VAL A 667 -5.57 -32.58 7.07
CA VAL A 667 -5.11 -33.57 8.05
C VAL A 667 -3.61 -33.43 8.22
N VAL A 668 -3.17 -33.21 9.46
CA VAL A 668 -1.75 -33.08 9.81
C VAL A 668 -1.32 -34.38 10.48
N ILE A 669 -0.30 -35.02 9.93
CA ILE A 669 0.30 -36.25 10.46
C ILE A 669 1.70 -35.92 10.99
N CYS A 670 1.86 -36.00 12.32
CA CYS A 670 3.16 -35.80 12.97
C CYS A 670 3.84 -37.15 13.23
N LEU A 671 5.05 -37.31 12.72
CA LEU A 671 5.90 -38.49 12.86
C LEU A 671 6.98 -38.20 13.91
N GLY A 672 7.05 -39.00 14.97
CA GLY A 672 8.09 -38.92 16.00
C GLY A 672 8.86 -40.25 16.08
N ILE A 673 10.17 -40.22 15.87
CA ILE A 673 11.04 -41.40 16.00
C ILE A 673 11.84 -41.24 17.28
N ASN A 674 11.57 -42.09 18.29
CA ASN A 674 12.26 -42.04 19.57
C ASN A 674 13.43 -43.01 19.58
N ASP A 675 14.65 -42.50 19.82
CA ASP A 675 15.85 -43.32 19.93
C ASP A 675 16.24 -43.45 21.41
N ALA A 676 15.87 -44.58 22.02
CA ALA A 676 16.16 -44.84 23.42
C ALA A 676 17.48 -45.62 23.54
N ALA A 677 18.51 -44.89 23.96
CA ALA A 677 19.64 -45.36 24.76
C ALA A 677 20.53 -46.48 24.17
N ASP A 678 21.46 -46.13 23.28
CA ASP A 678 22.83 -46.68 23.33
C ASP A 678 23.82 -45.83 22.52
N ASP A 679 25.09 -45.77 22.91
CA ASP A 679 26.15 -45.02 22.22
C ASP A 679 26.68 -45.71 20.95
N SER A 680 25.99 -46.76 20.47
CA SER A 680 26.25 -47.43 19.19
C SER A 680 25.08 -47.23 18.21
N PHE A 681 25.03 -46.04 17.60
CA PHE A 681 23.98 -45.61 16.69
C PHE A 681 24.12 -46.23 15.29
N THR A 682 23.55 -47.41 15.09
CA THR A 682 23.11 -47.85 13.75
C THR A 682 21.62 -47.56 13.60
N TYR A 683 21.27 -46.46 12.93
CA TYR A 683 19.89 -46.20 12.50
C TYR A 683 19.49 -47.23 11.44
N HIS A 684 18.51 -48.07 11.77
CA HIS A 684 17.86 -48.92 10.79
C HIS A 684 16.89 -48.07 9.95
N VAL A 685 16.89 -48.29 8.63
CA VAL A 685 15.81 -47.83 7.74
C VAL A 685 14.47 -48.16 8.41
N PRO A 686 13.47 -47.25 8.45
CA PRO A 686 12.18 -47.56 9.04
C PRO A 686 11.72 -48.90 8.45
N PRO A 687 11.35 -49.90 9.27
CA PRO A 687 11.04 -51.22 8.76
C PRO A 687 10.04 -51.11 7.62
N ALA A 688 10.15 -51.93 6.57
CA ALA A 688 9.23 -51.88 5.42
C ALA A 688 7.74 -51.90 5.86
N GLU A 689 7.45 -52.50 7.01
CA GLU A 689 6.17 -52.50 7.70
C GLU A 689 5.67 -51.09 8.10
N PHE A 690 6.53 -50.19 8.60
CA PHE A 690 6.17 -48.80 8.93
C PHE A 690 5.78 -48.00 7.69
N GLN A 691 6.56 -48.15 6.61
CA GLN A 691 6.30 -47.49 5.32
C GLN A 691 4.97 -47.98 4.71
N ASN A 692 4.71 -49.29 4.78
CA ASN A 692 3.46 -49.89 4.33
C ASN A 692 2.25 -49.40 5.15
N ASN A 693 2.40 -49.25 6.47
CA ASN A 693 1.33 -48.76 7.35
C ASN A 693 1.01 -47.29 7.12
N LEU A 694 2.02 -46.43 6.99
CA LEU A 694 1.83 -45.01 6.65
C LEU A 694 1.13 -44.86 5.30
N GLN A 695 1.53 -45.67 4.31
CA GLN A 695 0.87 -45.73 3.01
C GLN A 695 -0.58 -46.19 3.09
N ALA A 696 -0.90 -47.18 3.92
CA ALA A 696 -2.27 -47.64 4.12
C ALA A 696 -3.15 -46.55 4.77
N ILE A 697 -2.63 -45.80 5.74
CA ILE A 697 -3.31 -44.68 6.39
C ILE A 697 -3.60 -43.57 5.37
N ILE A 698 -2.56 -43.13 4.64
CA ILE A 698 -2.69 -42.09 3.60
C ILE A 698 -3.68 -42.52 2.50
N SER A 699 -3.61 -43.77 2.06
CA SER A 699 -4.50 -44.33 1.03
C SER A 699 -5.96 -44.34 1.48
N LYS A 700 -6.25 -44.70 2.75
CA LYS A 700 -7.61 -44.67 3.29
C LYS A 700 -8.14 -43.24 3.49
N ILE A 701 -7.31 -42.29 3.95
CA ILE A 701 -7.69 -40.87 4.03
C ILE A 701 -8.07 -40.35 2.65
N ARG A 702 -7.23 -40.63 1.63
CA ARG A 702 -7.47 -40.23 0.24
C ARG A 702 -8.65 -40.95 -0.42
N ALA A 703 -8.96 -42.19 -0.02
CA ALA A 703 -10.12 -42.92 -0.51
C ALA A 703 -11.45 -42.33 -0.03
N HIS A 704 -11.47 -41.74 1.18
CA HIS A 704 -12.67 -41.09 1.73
C HIS A 704 -12.87 -39.67 1.22
N ASN A 705 -11.80 -38.90 1.00
CA ASN A 705 -11.87 -37.62 0.31
C ASN A 705 -10.56 -37.34 -0.43
N ARG A 706 -10.61 -37.43 -1.76
CA ARG A 706 -9.44 -37.20 -2.63
C ARG A 706 -8.91 -35.78 -2.58
N ALA A 707 -9.72 -34.80 -2.14
CA ALA A 707 -9.33 -33.40 -2.05
C ALA A 707 -8.65 -33.03 -0.71
N THR A 708 -8.52 -33.98 0.22
CA THR A 708 -7.88 -33.76 1.52
C THR A 708 -6.37 -33.57 1.36
N ARG A 709 -5.86 -32.41 1.79
CA ARG A 709 -4.43 -32.14 1.89
C ARG A 709 -3.88 -32.83 3.13
N ILE A 710 -2.84 -33.65 2.95
CA ILE A 710 -2.15 -34.36 4.05
C ILE A 710 -0.79 -33.70 4.25
N ILE A 711 -0.52 -33.24 5.48
CA ILE A 711 0.72 -32.56 5.84
C ILE A 711 1.52 -33.49 6.76
N LEU A 712 2.67 -33.97 6.30
CA LEU A 712 3.58 -34.81 7.09
C LEU A 712 4.63 -33.95 7.77
N ILE A 713 4.74 -34.04 9.09
CA ILE A 713 5.75 -33.31 9.88
C ILE A 713 6.60 -34.33 10.63
N ASN A 714 7.90 -34.37 10.36
CA ASN A 714 8.82 -35.21 11.12
C ASN A 714 9.41 -34.40 12.29
N ILE A 715 9.35 -34.96 13.50
CA ILE A 715 9.86 -34.35 14.72
C ILE A 715 11.03 -35.20 15.22
N PRO A 716 12.29 -34.75 15.08
CA PRO A 716 13.44 -35.47 15.62
C PRO A 716 13.43 -35.40 17.15
N LEU A 717 13.38 -36.55 17.82
CA LEU A 717 13.49 -36.65 19.28
C LEU A 717 14.97 -36.76 19.66
N ILE A 718 15.60 -35.65 20.05
CA ILE A 718 16.97 -35.66 20.57
C ILE A 718 16.92 -35.72 22.10
N HIS A 719 17.61 -36.71 22.68
CA HIS A 719 17.70 -36.87 24.13
C HIS A 719 18.41 -35.65 24.77
N PRO A 720 17.91 -35.09 25.90
CA PRO A 720 18.43 -33.85 26.49
C PRO A 720 19.94 -33.85 26.81
N ALA A 721 20.53 -35.03 27.01
CA ALA A 721 21.94 -35.19 27.40
C ALA A 721 22.97 -34.93 26.28
N LYS A 722 22.57 -34.58 25.05
CA LYS A 722 23.48 -34.45 23.89
C LYS A 722 23.47 -33.06 23.23
N GLN A 723 23.25 -31.99 24.02
CA GLN A 723 23.18 -30.58 23.58
C GLN A 723 24.49 -29.95 23.04
N THR A 724 25.58 -30.71 22.88
CA THR A 724 26.88 -30.19 22.38
C THR A 724 27.44 -31.08 21.27
N LEU A 725 27.02 -30.87 20.02
CA LEU A 725 27.62 -31.52 18.84
C LEU A 725 27.92 -30.47 17.76
N GLY A 726 29.13 -30.51 17.18
CA GLY A 726 29.69 -29.50 16.27
C GLY A 726 29.54 -29.80 14.76
N ARG A 727 29.86 -28.79 13.93
CA ARG A 727 29.55 -28.65 12.49
C ARG A 727 30.01 -29.75 11.49
N THR A 728 30.89 -30.69 11.84
CA THR A 728 31.55 -31.58 10.85
C THR A 728 31.22 -33.08 10.98
N ASP A 729 30.07 -33.41 11.55
CA ASP A 729 29.81 -34.80 11.96
C ASP A 729 29.16 -35.70 10.86
N PRO A 730 29.70 -36.91 10.57
CA PRO A 730 29.08 -37.92 9.69
C PRO A 730 27.61 -38.28 9.99
N TYR A 731 27.06 -37.96 11.17
CA TYR A 731 25.64 -38.20 11.51
C TYR A 731 24.64 -37.47 10.59
N ARG A 732 24.99 -36.29 10.04
CA ARG A 732 24.11 -35.50 9.13
C ARG A 732 23.83 -36.24 7.80
N THR A 733 24.78 -37.04 7.36
CA THR A 733 24.76 -37.75 6.06
C THR A 733 23.92 -39.04 6.09
N GLN A 734 23.61 -39.60 7.26
CA GLN A 734 22.78 -40.81 7.39
C GLN A 734 21.28 -40.50 7.59
N TYR A 735 20.94 -39.43 8.32
CA TYR A 735 19.57 -38.90 8.37
C TYR A 735 19.03 -38.54 6.96
N ARG A 736 19.91 -38.03 6.10
CA ARG A 736 19.69 -37.78 4.67
C ARG A 736 19.13 -39.00 3.90
N ARG A 737 19.56 -40.23 4.22
CA ARG A 737 19.14 -41.45 3.51
C ARG A 737 17.75 -41.93 3.89
N VAL A 738 17.37 -41.79 5.16
CA VAL A 738 16.05 -42.22 5.67
C VAL A 738 14.93 -41.36 5.11
N ILE A 739 15.15 -40.03 5.02
CA ILE A 739 14.15 -39.07 4.52
C ILE A 739 13.91 -39.24 3.02
N CYS A 740 14.98 -39.37 2.21
CA CYS A 740 14.85 -39.62 0.77
C CYS A 740 14.14 -40.96 0.48
N SER A 741 14.43 -42.00 1.26
CA SER A 741 13.77 -43.32 1.14
C SER A 741 12.25 -43.24 1.38
N VAL A 742 11.80 -42.44 2.36
CA VAL A 742 10.38 -42.27 2.68
C VAL A 742 9.67 -41.39 1.64
N ALA A 743 10.34 -40.36 1.11
CA ALA A 743 9.80 -39.49 0.06
C ALA A 743 9.65 -40.23 -1.29
N GLU A 744 10.63 -41.05 -1.67
CA GLU A 744 10.56 -41.91 -2.87
C GLU A 744 9.48 -42.99 -2.74
N ALA A 745 9.36 -43.63 -1.58
CA ALA A 745 8.34 -44.66 -1.33
C ALA A 745 6.89 -44.10 -1.29
N THR A 746 6.73 -42.77 -1.18
CA THR A 746 5.43 -42.10 -1.09
C THR A 746 5.03 -41.28 -2.32
N GLY A 747 5.90 -41.23 -3.34
CA GLY A 747 5.63 -40.48 -4.58
C GLY A 747 5.45 -38.98 -4.36
N CYS A 748 5.91 -38.44 -3.23
CA CYS A 748 5.83 -37.02 -2.92
C CYS A 748 7.07 -36.30 -3.49
N GLY A 749 6.89 -35.20 -4.23
CA GLY A 749 7.94 -34.39 -4.86
C GLY A 749 8.90 -33.65 -3.91
N MET A 750 9.14 -34.18 -2.72
CA MET A 750 9.98 -33.60 -1.67
C MET A 750 11.48 -33.71 -1.94
N VAL A 751 11.89 -34.54 -2.91
CA VAL A 751 13.32 -34.75 -3.27
C VAL A 751 13.95 -33.47 -3.82
N ASP A 752 13.22 -32.69 -4.60
CA ASP A 752 13.73 -31.45 -5.23
C ASP A 752 13.83 -30.27 -4.23
N ALA A 753 12.94 -30.19 -3.24
CA ALA A 753 12.93 -29.11 -2.25
C ALA A 753 14.12 -29.17 -1.29
N PHE A 754 14.55 -30.38 -0.93
CA PHE A 754 15.71 -30.59 -0.05
C PHE A 754 17.05 -30.40 -0.79
N ALA A 755 17.16 -30.84 -2.05
CA ALA A 755 18.34 -30.56 -2.87
C ALA A 755 18.55 -29.05 -3.08
N LYS A 756 17.45 -28.27 -3.14
CA LYS A 756 17.49 -26.80 -3.23
C LYS A 756 17.86 -26.12 -1.90
N MET A 757 17.40 -26.66 -0.76
CA MET A 757 17.82 -26.19 0.57
C MET A 757 19.32 -26.39 0.80
N GLU A 758 19.87 -27.51 0.36
CA GLU A 758 21.31 -27.83 0.47
C GLU A 758 22.16 -26.82 -0.34
N GLN A 759 21.73 -26.52 -1.57
CA GLN A 759 22.37 -25.51 -2.43
C GLN A 759 22.37 -24.09 -1.81
N LEU A 760 21.37 -23.76 -1.00
CA LEU A 760 21.25 -22.48 -0.30
C LEU A 760 22.00 -22.45 1.04
N SER A 761 22.11 -23.60 1.73
CA SER A 761 22.82 -23.72 3.01
C SER A 761 24.34 -23.70 2.84
N ASP A 762 24.86 -24.31 1.77
CA ASP A 762 26.31 -24.35 1.48
C ASP A 762 26.87 -22.99 1.06
N GLN A 763 26.01 -22.10 0.53
CA GLN A 763 26.41 -20.76 0.09
C GLN A 763 26.46 -19.72 1.23
N ALA A 764 25.88 -20.01 2.40
CA ALA A 764 25.61 -19.02 3.44
C ALA A 764 26.30 -19.28 4.80
N ASP A 765 27.10 -20.35 4.92
CA ASP A 765 27.80 -20.75 6.16
C ASP A 765 26.87 -20.73 7.41
N PHE A 766 25.65 -21.26 7.24
CA PHE A 766 24.50 -21.07 8.11
C PHE A 766 24.16 -22.31 8.95
N ASP A 767 23.80 -22.12 10.23
CA ASP A 767 23.30 -23.17 11.12
C ASP A 767 21.80 -22.95 11.41
N PRO A 768 20.89 -23.84 11.00
CA PRO A 768 19.46 -23.58 11.06
C PRO A 768 18.85 -23.62 12.46
N TYR A 769 19.62 -24.01 13.48
CA TYR A 769 19.16 -24.16 14.85
C TYR A 769 20.15 -23.48 15.82
N TYR A 770 19.64 -23.00 16.96
CA TYR A 770 20.48 -22.73 18.12
C TYR A 770 19.88 -23.36 19.38
N PHE A 771 20.75 -23.68 20.34
CA PHE A 771 20.41 -24.43 21.55
C PHE A 771 20.30 -23.49 22.76
N SER A 772 19.22 -23.63 23.54
CA SER A 772 19.06 -23.00 24.86
C SER A 772 18.78 -24.07 25.92
N ASP A 773 18.90 -23.72 27.20
CA ASP A 773 18.63 -24.62 28.33
C ASP A 773 17.19 -25.17 28.31
N ASP A 774 16.26 -24.48 27.62
CA ASP A 774 14.84 -24.83 27.54
C ASP A 774 14.46 -25.60 26.25
N GLY A 775 15.42 -25.86 25.34
CA GLY A 775 15.21 -26.71 24.16
C GLY A 775 15.89 -26.25 22.86
N ILE A 776 15.52 -26.91 21.75
CA ILE A 776 16.01 -26.62 20.39
C ILE A 776 15.13 -25.54 19.75
N HIS A 777 15.72 -24.43 19.31
CA HIS A 777 15.01 -23.37 18.61
C HIS A 777 15.48 -23.26 17.16
N LEU A 778 14.55 -23.10 16.23
CA LEU A 778 14.85 -22.65 14.87
C LEU A 778 15.40 -21.23 14.96
N SER A 779 16.51 -20.94 14.31
CA SER A 779 16.97 -19.55 14.21
C SER A 779 15.97 -18.73 13.40
N ASP A 780 15.79 -17.44 13.73
CA ASP A 780 14.81 -16.57 13.05
C ASP A 780 15.02 -16.53 11.52
N ALA A 781 16.26 -16.70 11.07
CA ALA A 781 16.63 -16.81 9.66
C ALA A 781 16.09 -18.10 8.98
N SER A 782 15.98 -19.21 9.70
CA SER A 782 15.36 -20.46 9.22
C SER A 782 13.86 -20.33 9.05
N HIS A 783 13.21 -19.59 9.97
CA HIS A 783 11.78 -19.27 9.89
C HIS A 783 11.47 -18.45 8.63
N VAL A 784 12.33 -17.48 8.32
CA VAL A 784 12.25 -16.66 7.10
C VAL A 784 12.50 -17.50 5.85
N LEU A 785 13.48 -18.41 5.83
CA LEU A 785 13.76 -19.24 4.66
C LEU A 785 12.61 -20.23 4.35
N ILE A 786 12.02 -20.86 5.37
CA ILE A 786 10.91 -21.80 5.20
C ILE A 786 9.64 -21.07 4.73
N HIS A 787 9.29 -19.94 5.35
CA HIS A 787 8.08 -19.20 4.98
C HIS A 787 8.19 -18.42 3.67
N GLN A 788 9.36 -17.89 3.32
CA GLN A 788 9.50 -17.02 2.15
C GLN A 788 10.04 -17.72 0.90
N LYS A 789 10.83 -18.79 1.02
CA LYS A 789 11.44 -19.47 -0.15
C LYS A 789 10.90 -20.87 -0.44
N LEU A 790 10.44 -21.60 0.58
CA LEU A 790 10.01 -23.00 0.41
C LEU A 790 8.49 -23.14 0.31
N LEU A 791 7.73 -22.52 1.21
CA LEU A 791 6.27 -22.57 1.23
C LEU A 791 5.61 -22.13 -0.10
N PRO A 792 6.09 -21.10 -0.82
CA PRO A 792 5.54 -20.71 -2.12
C PRO A 792 5.76 -21.72 -3.26
N LEU A 793 6.72 -22.65 -3.12
CA LEU A 793 6.99 -23.67 -4.15
C LEU A 793 5.99 -24.85 -4.11
N PHE A 794 5.18 -24.95 -3.05
CA PHE A 794 4.18 -26.01 -2.85
C PHE A 794 2.76 -25.63 -3.30
N ASP A 795 2.57 -24.46 -3.93
CA ASP A 795 1.29 -24.06 -4.56
C ASP A 795 1.18 -24.49 -6.04
N GLY A 796 2.18 -25.20 -6.57
CA GLY A 796 2.14 -25.81 -7.89
C GLY A 796 1.53 -27.21 -7.89
N GLY A 797 0.20 -27.30 -7.72
CA GLY A 797 -0.66 -28.43 -8.11
C GLY A 797 -0.12 -29.87 -8.00
N SER A 798 -0.23 -30.47 -6.80
CA SER A 798 -0.85 -31.80 -6.53
C SER A 798 -0.81 -32.11 -5.05
#